data_AF-A0A933BLJ3-F1
#
_entry.id   AF-A0A933BLJ3-F1
#
_cell.length_a   1.000
_cell.length_b   1.000
_cell.length_c   1.000
_cell.angle_alpha   90.00
_cell.angle_beta   90.00
_cell.angle_gamma   90.00
#
_symmetry.space_group_name_H-M   'P 1'
#
loop_
_entity.id
_entity.type
_entity.pdbx_description
1 polymer ?
#
loop_
_entity_poly.entity_id
_entity_poly.type
_entity_poly.pdbx_seq_one_letter_code
_entity_poly.pdbx_strand_id
1 'polypeptide(L)'
;MDRLIKTVVVVALAAGTLLAEARPSEAKDAPVHPCGTGTMVWHAADKGDDVEITNSCTVLAGTYKYGNVNILNGGSLIFTDATIDFWAASILVENGGSLIAGTPSAPIGTNGGVVTIHLYGKDQGAGGSGILCKSPESATVGPCGVPLDVWNSNGGGQVMLPGGVTDFFYQYKSLPYDDGGNPAGYFGYKVLAVSYGGTLQLFGKKGAIYGTTVDSSDSGTSWVRLTKTLNPGDTTLVLDRAVDWTAGDQIVVTTTDYLPGHSEQLTIASVSGDRQTIIVQEKIAYIHNGVRFPLDEAHNPGITRVGLSSELTTNGAETRAAVALLTRSIRIVSEGDAPGAPFPDASTGYFFGGHTIVRQGFSTYQVQGVEFKQLGQGGRMAHYPVHFHLARKTPPSTFVMDSSVNESMTRWYVVHGTHGVTVARTVGYLSIGHGYYIEDGSEINNRFLSNIGIFARAAVDNPQNPRKVPGILASPDNPGVEMVPFHSDYDHPTVFWIMNGWNDFEYNMAAGAGACGACYWLVPGANSGPSRQMAWESYASMQTDISRAAMTPLKRFKGNYCSTAMNSFNTIGNTTACFGVGSGSPQLAPVSNPLAPSSQSAAADSYYPVVSQGGGRFATSCDTGDCSTVPKCAAGSEQNCMITALDRYTSSFHWTETNFAAIWLRPQWYLMTNSVLTDVQNGGLTIVTGGGYTASDVIPGHWALVRKNAFVGNTQKDNPYASNGSPFNPQGLRCDAPFGGNHCLSAAEGVSFPISNFGVNQRLFNIYDGPVYQDSNAYLDINPVHVDDCSPQGCVGVSLWLAGNALGLPQDSKGTCYMPNAAIGWKQPNGFYYPPAFHSTNLFFDDVDIRHFVIEPLFKPGTYTTDPDAVKKRYCNGNDEMFTGFTDVDRQTELSDDDGSLTGYVNTISVNLDPFFNAPVETIECASDVTAKTSPYDYVTSVVYPRCAVTNTCGTSWAVDCTSPSCYGVPLYRQLVTGPEQQSGAPYIRMAGQAVSQRSTLTANNGTYYIDTTVGMTKQQESGATNLNVFQAGGVYYPFLVFAKPTTIQTYQLYVGPGFNVTTDVWATQANIKMLPVQFTQVLWPSTWQRAYNQQTGILTVTMDMSFSDFQTLYAAGRQERCQPSSFCSWNSTANQCQCALSSGDDLYDVCSEKNAAGEDAVCAWAVKDVDCPTGGCFGFGVKLSSAFSTDPTPDPRPAATCFPNAVNQGWNVSFTPAASGLAGTCPTDPAPPAQFCQ
;
A
#
# COMPACT_ATOMS: atom_id res chain seq x y z
N MET A 1 50.25 13.53 -33.14
CA MET A 1 51.21 13.32 -34.24
C MET A 1 50.43 13.32 -35.54
N ASP A 2 50.73 14.33 -36.37
CA ASP A 2 50.68 14.38 -37.84
C ASP A 2 49.64 13.52 -38.61
N ARG A 3 48.63 14.15 -39.25
CA ARG A 3 48.63 14.72 -40.64
C ARG A 3 48.36 13.62 -41.70
N LEU A 4 47.43 13.73 -42.66
CA LEU A 4 47.38 14.72 -43.75
C LEU A 4 46.21 14.45 -44.76
N ILE A 5 45.74 15.53 -45.42
CA ILE A 5 45.33 15.70 -46.86
C ILE A 5 43.87 15.36 -47.27
N LYS A 6 43.10 16.14 -48.07
CA LYS A 6 43.17 17.47 -48.78
C LYS A 6 41.70 17.81 -49.18
N THR A 7 41.16 19.02 -48.97
CA THR A 7 41.19 20.26 -49.80
C THR A 7 40.44 20.21 -51.14
N VAL A 8 39.43 21.08 -51.33
CA VAL A 8 39.40 22.16 -52.36
C VAL A 8 38.58 23.36 -51.86
N VAL A 9 39.19 24.55 -51.92
CA VAL A 9 38.59 25.89 -51.80
C VAL A 9 38.99 26.66 -53.05
N VAL A 10 38.12 27.51 -53.58
CA VAL A 10 38.48 28.60 -54.49
C VAL A 10 37.77 29.88 -54.05
N VAL A 11 38.53 30.98 -53.95
CA VAL A 11 38.08 32.36 -53.68
C VAL A 11 38.77 33.30 -54.67
N ALA A 12 38.06 34.28 -55.23
CA ALA A 12 38.51 35.63 -55.63
C ALA A 12 37.28 36.43 -56.14
N LEU A 13 36.83 37.56 -55.53
CA LEU A 13 37.31 38.97 -55.45
C LEU A 13 36.87 39.92 -56.61
N ALA A 14 35.93 40.81 -56.23
CA ALA A 14 35.71 42.24 -56.54
C ALA A 14 35.22 42.76 -57.92
N ALA A 15 34.04 43.43 -57.89
CA ALA A 15 33.78 44.87 -58.14
C ALA A 15 32.51 45.16 -58.98
N GLY A 16 31.66 46.10 -58.53
CA GLY A 16 30.74 46.85 -59.44
C GLY A 16 29.31 47.15 -58.95
N THR A 17 29.10 48.38 -58.48
CA THR A 17 27.93 49.28 -58.66
C THR A 17 26.49 48.88 -58.25
N LEU A 18 25.98 49.69 -57.30
CA LEU A 18 24.61 50.12 -57.03
C LEU A 18 23.56 49.88 -58.14
N LEU A 19 22.49 49.18 -57.78
CA LEU A 19 21.10 49.56 -58.05
C LEU A 19 20.23 49.02 -56.90
N ALA A 20 19.59 49.93 -56.18
CA ALA A 20 18.54 49.58 -55.24
C ALA A 20 17.28 49.20 -56.03
N GLU A 21 16.88 47.95 -55.95
CA GLU A 21 15.48 47.54 -56.14
C GLU A 21 15.00 46.97 -54.81
N ALA A 22 14.12 47.74 -54.17
CA ALA A 22 13.36 47.30 -53.03
C ALA A 22 12.54 46.07 -53.41
N ARG A 23 12.69 44.99 -52.64
CA ARG A 23 11.61 44.02 -52.44
C ARG A 23 11.18 44.07 -50.98
N PRO A 24 9.87 44.04 -50.70
CA PRO A 24 9.32 44.45 -49.42
C PRO A 24 9.64 43.41 -48.35
N SER A 25 9.85 43.90 -47.12
CA SER A 25 9.55 43.12 -45.92
C SER A 25 8.05 42.80 -45.94
N GLU A 26 7.67 41.58 -46.30
CA GLU A 26 6.35 41.08 -45.93
C GLU A 26 6.34 40.92 -44.41
N ALA A 27 5.61 41.82 -43.76
CA ALA A 27 5.13 41.59 -42.41
C ALA A 27 4.42 40.24 -42.40
N LYS A 28 4.71 39.37 -41.43
CA LYS A 28 3.83 38.22 -41.16
C LYS A 28 2.42 38.78 -40.93
N ASP A 29 1.50 38.32 -41.77
CA ASP A 29 0.12 38.80 -41.90
C ASP A 29 -0.65 38.79 -40.57
N ALA A 30 -1.68 39.64 -40.51
CA ALA A 30 -2.66 39.62 -39.43
C ALA A 30 -3.31 38.22 -39.30
N PRO A 31 -3.77 37.82 -38.09
CA PRO A 31 -4.43 36.52 -37.89
C PRO A 31 -5.55 36.30 -38.91
N VAL A 32 -5.63 35.09 -39.47
CA VAL A 32 -6.72 34.75 -40.38
C VAL A 32 -8.01 34.67 -39.55
N HIS A 33 -9.08 35.31 -40.01
CA HIS A 33 -10.42 35.20 -39.44
C HIS A 33 -11.29 34.29 -40.34
N PRO A 34 -11.18 32.96 -40.24
CA PRO A 34 -11.76 32.00 -41.20
C PRO A 34 -13.28 31.85 -41.09
N CYS A 35 -13.93 32.62 -40.21
CA CYS A 35 -15.33 32.44 -39.81
C CYS A 35 -16.23 33.64 -40.13
N GLY A 36 -15.91 34.42 -41.17
CA GLY A 36 -16.69 35.61 -41.55
C GLY A 36 -18.16 35.34 -41.90
N THR A 37 -18.52 34.09 -42.22
CA THR A 37 -19.89 33.65 -42.56
C THR A 37 -20.52 32.74 -41.49
N GLY A 38 -19.89 32.59 -40.32
CA GLY A 38 -20.34 31.69 -39.24
C GLY A 38 -19.98 30.20 -39.44
N THR A 39 -19.36 29.87 -40.57
CA THR A 39 -18.80 28.54 -40.88
C THR A 39 -17.30 28.68 -41.12
N MET A 40 -16.50 27.71 -40.69
CA MET A 40 -15.06 27.72 -40.88
C MET A 40 -14.70 27.40 -42.33
N VAL A 41 -13.97 28.30 -42.98
CA VAL A 41 -13.44 28.12 -44.33
C VAL A 41 -11.95 27.81 -44.24
N TRP A 42 -11.52 26.73 -44.90
CA TRP A 42 -10.11 26.34 -45.02
C TRP A 42 -9.60 26.56 -46.44
N HIS A 43 -8.50 27.30 -46.59
CA HIS A 43 -7.72 27.37 -47.81
C HIS A 43 -6.36 26.69 -47.62
N ALA A 44 -5.89 25.98 -48.66
CA ALA A 44 -4.57 25.34 -48.62
C ALA A 44 -3.41 26.33 -48.41
N ALA A 45 -3.60 27.61 -48.74
CA ALA A 45 -2.66 28.69 -48.48
C ALA A 45 -2.53 29.00 -46.97
N ASP A 46 -3.59 28.78 -46.18
CA ASP A 46 -3.65 29.08 -44.74
C ASP A 46 -2.88 28.04 -43.89
N LYS A 47 -2.16 27.12 -44.53
CA LYS A 47 -1.57 25.96 -43.87
C LYS A 47 -0.50 26.40 -42.87
N GLY A 48 -0.84 26.28 -41.59
CA GLY A 48 0.05 26.63 -40.49
C GLY A 48 -0.07 28.08 -40.02
N ASP A 49 -1.05 28.84 -40.54
CA ASP A 49 -1.34 30.21 -40.09
C ASP A 49 -2.09 30.20 -38.75
N ASP A 50 -1.79 31.20 -37.91
CA ASP A 50 -2.47 31.41 -36.64
C ASP A 50 -3.88 32.00 -36.86
N VAL A 51 -4.84 31.57 -36.06
CA VAL A 51 -6.27 31.88 -36.19
C VAL A 51 -6.85 32.39 -34.87
N GLU A 52 -7.63 33.47 -34.96
CA GLU A 52 -8.42 34.00 -33.84
C GLU A 52 -9.93 33.86 -34.10
N ILE A 53 -10.62 33.15 -33.19
CA ILE A 53 -12.06 32.90 -33.21
C ILE A 53 -12.74 33.80 -32.18
N THR A 54 -13.31 34.91 -32.65
CA THR A 54 -14.01 35.92 -31.83
C THR A 54 -15.54 35.90 -31.98
N ASN A 55 -16.06 35.09 -32.90
CA ASN A 55 -17.48 34.89 -33.14
C ASN A 55 -17.80 33.38 -33.18
N SER A 56 -19.08 33.01 -33.24
CA SER A 56 -19.47 31.62 -33.46
C SER A 56 -19.01 31.11 -34.82
N CYS A 57 -18.38 29.95 -34.84
CA CYS A 57 -17.77 29.33 -36.00
C CYS A 57 -18.00 27.83 -36.02
N THR A 58 -18.73 27.36 -37.04
CA THR A 58 -19.05 25.93 -37.19
C THR A 58 -18.03 25.24 -38.08
N VAL A 59 -17.43 24.14 -37.61
CA VAL A 59 -16.52 23.28 -38.37
C VAL A 59 -17.32 22.14 -39.00
N LEU A 60 -17.23 22.04 -40.32
CA LEU A 60 -17.93 21.03 -41.12
C LEU A 60 -16.96 19.88 -41.50
N ALA A 61 -17.47 18.88 -42.21
CA ALA A 61 -16.66 17.78 -42.72
C ALA A 61 -15.45 18.30 -43.52
N GLY A 62 -14.26 17.79 -43.23
CA GLY A 62 -13.05 18.16 -43.96
C GLY A 62 -11.76 18.10 -43.14
N THR A 63 -10.66 18.48 -43.79
CA THR A 63 -9.34 18.57 -43.17
C THR A 63 -8.93 20.02 -43.06
N TYR A 64 -8.60 20.46 -41.84
CA TYR A 64 -8.22 21.82 -41.49
C TYR A 64 -6.79 21.80 -40.95
N LYS A 65 -5.94 22.75 -41.35
CA LYS A 65 -4.54 22.79 -40.91
C LYS A 65 -4.09 24.20 -40.55
N TYR A 66 -4.12 24.53 -39.26
CA TYR A 66 -3.76 25.85 -38.73
C TYR A 66 -2.59 25.77 -37.76
N GLY A 67 -1.96 26.92 -37.50
CA GLY A 67 -0.98 27.13 -36.45
C GLY A 67 -1.66 27.16 -35.08
N ASN A 68 -1.47 28.25 -34.33
CA ASN A 68 -2.17 28.48 -33.07
C ASN A 68 -3.61 28.88 -33.32
N VAL A 69 -4.55 28.34 -32.54
CA VAL A 69 -5.97 28.67 -32.60
C VAL A 69 -6.39 29.25 -31.25
N ASN A 70 -6.67 30.55 -31.21
CA ASN A 70 -7.16 31.23 -30.02
C ASN A 70 -8.68 31.45 -30.13
N ILE A 71 -9.46 30.96 -29.16
CA ILE A 71 -10.90 31.14 -29.08
C ILE A 71 -11.20 32.07 -27.91
N LEU A 72 -11.66 33.29 -28.19
CA LEU A 72 -11.75 34.36 -27.20
C LEU A 72 -12.94 35.30 -27.42
N ASN A 73 -13.18 36.19 -26.46
CA ASN A 73 -14.19 37.26 -26.53
C ASN A 73 -15.62 36.75 -26.84
N GLY A 74 -16.00 35.60 -26.27
CA GLY A 74 -17.30 34.97 -26.53
C GLY A 74 -17.40 34.19 -27.86
N GLY A 75 -16.30 34.11 -28.62
CA GLY A 75 -16.21 33.26 -29.82
C GLY A 75 -16.45 31.79 -29.51
N SER A 76 -16.92 31.02 -30.48
CA SER A 76 -17.21 29.59 -30.27
C SER A 76 -16.75 28.78 -31.47
N LEU A 77 -15.93 27.75 -31.25
CA LEU A 77 -15.56 26.77 -32.27
C LEU A 77 -16.42 25.51 -32.07
N ILE A 78 -17.33 25.24 -33.00
CA ILE A 78 -18.38 24.22 -32.87
C ILE A 78 -18.19 23.15 -33.94
N PHE A 79 -17.86 21.93 -33.53
CA PHE A 79 -17.70 20.80 -34.42
C PHE A 79 -19.02 20.10 -34.69
N THR A 80 -19.31 19.87 -35.97
CA THR A 80 -20.45 19.04 -36.38
C THR A 80 -20.13 17.55 -36.30
N ASP A 81 -21.18 16.73 -36.20
CA ASP A 81 -21.07 15.27 -36.26
C ASP A 81 -20.80 14.80 -37.69
N ALA A 82 -19.54 14.95 -38.10
CA ALA A 82 -19.03 14.58 -39.41
C ALA A 82 -17.58 14.07 -39.28
N THR A 83 -16.99 13.56 -40.37
CA THR A 83 -15.56 13.24 -40.42
C THR A 83 -14.75 14.53 -40.54
N ILE A 84 -14.03 14.89 -39.47
CA ILE A 84 -13.26 16.14 -39.37
C ILE A 84 -11.85 15.82 -38.87
N ASP A 85 -10.84 16.25 -39.62
CA ASP A 85 -9.42 16.21 -39.22
C ASP A 85 -8.93 17.64 -39.00
N PHE A 86 -8.84 18.05 -37.74
CA PHE A 86 -8.52 19.42 -37.35
C PHE A 86 -7.11 19.50 -36.76
N TRP A 87 -6.15 20.00 -37.55
CA TRP A 87 -4.77 20.17 -37.12
C TRP A 87 -4.53 21.56 -36.57
N ALA A 88 -3.90 21.62 -35.40
CA ALA A 88 -3.47 22.84 -34.74
C ALA A 88 -2.09 22.64 -34.11
N ALA A 89 -1.25 23.66 -34.18
CA ALA A 89 -0.02 23.70 -33.39
C ALA A 89 -0.34 23.81 -31.90
N SER A 90 -1.35 24.60 -31.54
CA SER A 90 -1.92 24.70 -30.19
C SER A 90 -3.31 25.32 -30.26
N ILE A 91 -4.16 25.05 -29.28
CA ILE A 91 -5.51 25.60 -29.15
C ILE A 91 -5.65 26.19 -27.74
N LEU A 92 -6.09 27.45 -27.63
CA LEU A 92 -6.35 28.11 -26.34
C LEU A 92 -7.77 28.67 -26.31
N VAL A 93 -8.55 28.24 -25.32
CA VAL A 93 -9.90 28.76 -25.04
C VAL A 93 -9.83 29.71 -23.85
N GLU A 94 -10.14 30.99 -24.04
CA GLU A 94 -10.01 32.04 -23.02
C GLU A 94 -11.16 33.06 -23.09
N ASN A 95 -11.33 33.89 -22.05
CA ASN A 95 -12.20 35.06 -22.04
C ASN A 95 -13.61 34.85 -22.64
N GLY A 96 -14.36 33.88 -22.10
CA GLY A 96 -15.71 33.54 -22.56
C GLY A 96 -15.75 32.70 -23.85
N GLY A 97 -14.61 32.37 -24.45
CA GLY A 97 -14.50 31.49 -25.60
C GLY A 97 -15.00 30.07 -25.31
N SER A 98 -15.46 29.36 -26.34
CA SER A 98 -15.98 28.00 -26.21
C SER A 98 -15.47 27.06 -27.31
N LEU A 99 -15.03 25.86 -26.95
CA LEU A 99 -14.82 24.76 -27.89
C LEU A 99 -15.84 23.67 -27.60
N ILE A 100 -16.70 23.39 -28.58
CA ILE A 100 -17.87 22.53 -28.43
C ILE A 100 -17.87 21.46 -29.52
N ALA A 101 -18.02 20.19 -29.13
CA ALA A 101 -18.21 19.07 -30.05
C ALA A 101 -19.32 18.16 -29.51
N GLY A 102 -20.47 18.18 -30.16
CA GLY A 102 -21.66 17.42 -29.76
C GLY A 102 -22.34 17.96 -28.49
N THR A 103 -23.38 17.27 -28.06
CA THR A 103 -24.09 17.49 -26.79
C THR A 103 -24.46 16.14 -26.16
N PRO A 104 -24.90 16.08 -24.89
CA PRO A 104 -25.38 14.81 -24.32
C PRO A 104 -26.54 14.16 -25.09
N SER A 105 -27.39 14.96 -25.76
CA SER A 105 -28.52 14.46 -26.56
C SER A 105 -28.17 14.20 -28.04
N ALA A 106 -27.07 14.77 -28.52
CA ALA A 106 -26.57 14.60 -29.88
C ALA A 106 -25.03 14.55 -29.88
N PRO A 107 -24.44 13.48 -29.30
CA PRO A 107 -22.99 13.35 -29.22
C PRO A 107 -22.39 13.05 -30.62
N ILE A 108 -21.13 13.42 -30.83
CA ILE A 108 -20.38 13.10 -32.05
C ILE A 108 -20.33 11.59 -32.24
N GLY A 109 -20.58 11.10 -33.45
CA GLY A 109 -20.75 9.69 -33.78
C GLY A 109 -22.21 9.24 -33.87
N THR A 110 -23.19 10.10 -33.58
CA THR A 110 -24.62 9.80 -33.76
C THR A 110 -24.95 9.49 -35.21
N ASN A 111 -24.40 10.26 -36.13
CA ASN A 111 -24.48 10.13 -37.58
C ASN A 111 -23.23 9.46 -38.18
N GLY A 112 -22.41 8.81 -37.35
CA GLY A 112 -21.17 8.16 -37.77
C GLY A 112 -19.99 9.10 -37.99
N GLY A 113 -20.08 10.37 -37.57
CA GLY A 113 -18.97 11.31 -37.62
C GLY A 113 -17.84 10.95 -36.64
N VAL A 114 -16.64 11.41 -36.97
CA VAL A 114 -15.44 11.27 -36.14
C VAL A 114 -14.69 12.59 -36.21
N VAL A 115 -14.45 13.19 -35.04
CA VAL A 115 -13.68 14.43 -34.94
C VAL A 115 -12.30 14.10 -34.39
N THR A 116 -11.26 14.33 -35.17
CA THR A 116 -9.87 14.17 -34.74
C THR A 116 -9.20 15.54 -34.66
N ILE A 117 -8.79 15.93 -33.45
CA ILE A 117 -7.95 17.11 -33.20
C ILE A 117 -6.50 16.64 -33.14
N HIS A 118 -5.70 17.11 -34.08
CA HIS A 118 -4.29 16.77 -34.23
C HIS A 118 -3.42 17.89 -33.66
N LEU A 119 -2.69 17.59 -32.58
CA LEU A 119 -1.72 18.51 -31.99
C LEU A 119 -0.32 18.22 -32.54
N TYR A 120 0.22 19.16 -33.32
CA TYR A 120 1.55 19.01 -33.94
C TYR A 120 2.53 20.07 -33.43
N GLY A 121 3.82 19.79 -33.54
CA GLY A 121 4.86 20.71 -33.13
C GLY A 121 6.12 20.00 -32.68
N LYS A 122 7.26 20.63 -32.94
CA LYS A 122 8.58 20.15 -32.53
C LYS A 122 8.86 20.48 -31.06
N ASP A 123 9.70 19.67 -30.44
CA ASP A 123 10.30 20.00 -29.15
C ASP A 123 11.14 21.30 -29.27
N GLN A 124 10.89 22.26 -28.37
CA GLN A 124 11.58 23.56 -28.27
C GLN A 124 12.68 23.59 -27.20
N GLY A 125 12.99 22.47 -26.55
CA GLY A 125 13.96 22.37 -25.46
C GLY A 125 13.43 22.94 -24.14
N ALA A 126 14.35 23.40 -23.27
CA ALA A 126 14.05 23.88 -21.91
C ALA A 126 13.61 25.37 -21.83
N GLY A 127 13.25 25.98 -22.97
CA GLY A 127 12.82 27.37 -23.08
C GLY A 127 11.76 27.53 -24.16
N GLY A 128 10.74 26.66 -24.14
CA GLY A 128 9.59 26.77 -25.02
C GLY A 128 8.88 28.11 -24.85
N SER A 129 8.28 28.63 -25.93
CA SER A 129 7.56 29.92 -25.84
C SER A 129 6.13 29.78 -25.31
N GLY A 130 5.53 28.60 -25.43
CA GLY A 130 4.12 28.34 -25.13
C GLY A 130 3.16 29.08 -26.05
N ILE A 131 1.87 28.72 -26.01
CA ILE A 131 0.79 29.51 -26.64
C ILE A 131 0.52 30.78 -25.82
N LEU A 132 0.40 31.93 -26.51
CA LEU A 132 0.10 33.22 -25.89
C LEU A 132 -1.40 33.44 -25.80
N CYS A 133 -1.82 34.09 -24.71
CA CYS A 133 -3.15 34.67 -24.59
C CYS A 133 -3.28 35.88 -25.54
N LYS A 134 -4.46 36.03 -26.15
CA LYS A 134 -4.78 37.10 -27.12
C LYS A 134 -5.85 38.06 -26.62
N SER A 135 -6.45 37.79 -25.47
CA SER A 135 -7.43 38.69 -24.85
C SER A 135 -6.84 40.10 -24.64
N PRO A 136 -7.52 41.18 -25.09
CA PRO A 136 -6.99 42.53 -24.94
C PRO A 136 -6.92 42.97 -23.47
N GLU A 137 -5.71 43.32 -23.01
CA GLU A 137 -5.52 43.92 -21.68
C GLU A 137 -6.02 45.37 -21.62
N SER A 138 -6.57 45.78 -20.49
CA SER A 138 -7.11 47.13 -20.26
C SER A 138 -7.01 47.54 -18.78
N ALA A 139 -7.52 48.73 -18.42
CA ALA A 139 -7.53 49.19 -17.04
C ALA A 139 -8.34 48.30 -16.07
N THR A 140 -9.18 47.39 -16.58
CA THR A 140 -10.01 46.48 -15.79
C THR A 140 -9.83 45.00 -16.16
N VAL A 141 -9.04 44.68 -17.19
CA VAL A 141 -8.82 43.31 -17.69
C VAL A 141 -7.32 43.05 -17.75
N GLY A 142 -6.86 42.05 -16.99
CA GLY A 142 -5.48 41.58 -16.99
C GLY A 142 -5.24 40.43 -17.99
N PRO A 143 -4.10 39.72 -17.85
CA PRO A 143 -3.70 38.65 -18.74
C PRO A 143 -4.79 37.58 -18.92
N CYS A 144 -4.90 37.05 -20.15
CA CYS A 144 -5.83 35.98 -20.53
C CYS A 144 -7.32 36.27 -20.27
N GLY A 145 -7.71 37.55 -20.20
CA GLY A 145 -9.09 37.96 -19.96
C GLY A 145 -9.53 37.87 -18.50
N VAL A 146 -8.60 37.65 -17.56
CA VAL A 146 -8.89 37.67 -16.12
C VAL A 146 -9.19 39.12 -15.69
N PRO A 147 -10.27 39.41 -14.95
CA PRO A 147 -10.50 40.73 -14.36
C PRO A 147 -9.29 41.18 -13.54
N LEU A 148 -8.87 42.45 -13.69
CA LEU A 148 -7.60 42.92 -13.12
C LEU A 148 -7.59 42.89 -11.58
N ASP A 149 -8.74 43.09 -10.94
CA ASP A 149 -8.92 42.94 -9.50
C ASP A 149 -8.79 41.49 -9.03
N VAL A 150 -9.33 40.53 -9.79
CA VAL A 150 -9.14 39.10 -9.57
C VAL A 150 -7.66 38.72 -9.76
N TRP A 151 -7.04 39.15 -10.85
CA TRP A 151 -5.62 38.89 -11.13
C TRP A 151 -4.70 39.44 -10.03
N ASN A 152 -4.97 40.65 -9.54
CA ASN A 152 -4.19 41.29 -8.48
C ASN A 152 -4.52 40.77 -7.08
N SER A 153 -5.63 40.03 -6.90
CA SER A 153 -5.95 39.43 -5.60
C SER A 153 -4.87 38.45 -5.16
N ASN A 154 -4.38 37.59 -6.07
CA ASN A 154 -3.23 36.69 -5.91
C ASN A 154 -3.09 36.07 -4.50
N GLY A 155 -4.16 35.44 -4.01
CA GLY A 155 -4.22 34.81 -2.68
C GLY A 155 -4.52 35.74 -1.50
N GLY A 156 -4.70 37.04 -1.72
CA GLY A 156 -5.01 38.04 -0.68
C GLY A 156 -6.44 37.96 -0.12
N GLY A 157 -7.33 37.24 -0.79
CA GLY A 157 -8.71 37.00 -0.35
C GLY A 157 -9.48 36.13 -1.35
N GLN A 158 -10.63 35.61 -0.92
CA GLN A 158 -11.54 34.89 -1.82
C GLN A 158 -12.23 35.86 -2.78
N VAL A 159 -12.41 35.43 -4.02
CA VAL A 159 -13.06 36.18 -5.10
C VAL A 159 -14.10 35.30 -5.79
N MET A 160 -15.06 35.93 -6.46
CA MET A 160 -16.05 35.22 -7.28
C MET A 160 -15.42 34.90 -8.65
N LEU A 161 -15.38 33.62 -8.99
CA LEU A 161 -14.82 33.08 -10.22
C LEU A 161 -15.95 32.60 -11.15
N PRO A 162 -15.69 32.50 -12.46
CA PRO A 162 -16.63 31.92 -13.42
C PRO A 162 -17.15 30.54 -12.98
N GLY A 163 -18.34 30.18 -13.45
CA GLY A 163 -18.98 28.91 -13.06
C GLY A 163 -19.58 28.90 -11.64
N GLY A 164 -19.71 30.07 -10.99
CA GLY A 164 -20.38 30.19 -9.68
C GLY A 164 -19.52 29.74 -8.51
N VAL A 165 -18.20 29.85 -8.63
CA VAL A 165 -17.24 29.42 -7.62
C VAL A 165 -16.77 30.62 -6.79
N THR A 166 -16.59 30.43 -5.49
CA THR A 166 -15.87 31.38 -4.62
C THR A 166 -14.66 30.67 -4.04
N ASP A 167 -13.47 31.22 -4.29
CA ASP A 167 -12.16 30.68 -3.87
C ASP A 167 -11.07 31.76 -3.98
N PHE A 168 -9.87 31.50 -3.45
CA PHE A 168 -8.67 32.31 -3.66
C PHE A 168 -8.15 32.13 -5.09
N PHE A 169 -7.85 33.23 -5.79
CA PHE A 169 -7.23 33.19 -7.12
C PHE A 169 -5.72 33.38 -7.06
N TYR A 170 -4.95 32.63 -7.86
CA TYR A 170 -3.50 32.78 -8.01
C TYR A 170 -3.12 33.08 -9.45
N GLN A 171 -2.19 34.01 -9.63
CA GLN A 171 -1.73 34.40 -10.96
C GLN A 171 -1.15 33.21 -11.73
N TYR A 172 -1.45 33.14 -13.03
CA TYR A 172 -0.87 32.13 -13.89
C TYR A 172 0.64 32.32 -14.01
N LYS A 173 1.37 31.21 -13.92
CA LYS A 173 2.80 31.12 -14.17
C LYS A 173 3.05 30.25 -15.38
N SER A 174 4.11 30.52 -16.13
CA SER A 174 4.56 29.64 -17.20
C SER A 174 4.81 28.23 -16.67
N LEU A 175 4.56 27.23 -17.50
CA LEU A 175 4.88 25.85 -17.15
C LEU A 175 6.41 25.68 -17.08
N PRO A 176 6.92 24.76 -16.24
CA PRO A 176 8.33 24.40 -16.25
C PRO A 176 8.79 24.10 -17.68
N TYR A 177 9.95 24.63 -18.08
CA TYR A 177 10.56 24.52 -19.41
C TYR A 177 9.93 25.36 -20.53
N ASP A 178 8.90 26.15 -20.24
CA ASP A 178 8.13 26.94 -21.22
C ASP A 178 8.13 28.45 -20.92
N ASP A 179 9.21 28.96 -20.34
CA ASP A 179 9.41 30.37 -19.96
C ASP A 179 10.31 31.16 -20.94
N GLY A 180 10.66 30.58 -22.09
CA GLY A 180 11.59 31.19 -23.05
C GLY A 180 10.98 32.27 -23.96
N GLY A 181 9.67 32.47 -23.92
CA GLY A 181 8.95 33.49 -24.69
C GLY A 181 9.04 34.90 -24.06
N ASN A 182 8.81 35.95 -24.86
CA ASN A 182 8.65 37.32 -24.36
C ASN A 182 7.44 38.02 -25.02
N PRO A 183 6.27 38.10 -24.35
CA PRO A 183 5.95 37.47 -23.06
C PRO A 183 5.93 35.92 -23.16
N ALA A 184 6.07 35.22 -22.04
CA ALA A 184 5.98 33.77 -22.00
C ALA A 184 4.51 33.29 -21.94
N GLY A 185 4.21 32.17 -22.59
CA GLY A 185 2.91 31.51 -22.49
C GLY A 185 2.69 30.84 -21.12
N TYR A 186 1.43 30.67 -20.73
CA TYR A 186 1.06 30.06 -19.43
C TYR A 186 0.66 28.58 -19.51
N PHE A 187 0.48 28.07 -20.72
CA PHE A 187 -0.17 26.77 -20.96
C PHE A 187 0.71 25.78 -21.72
N GLY A 188 1.96 26.14 -22.01
CA GLY A 188 2.85 25.35 -22.84
C GLY A 188 2.48 25.33 -24.32
N TYR A 189 3.07 24.42 -25.10
CA TYR A 189 2.89 24.32 -26.55
C TYR A 189 2.58 22.89 -26.96
N LYS A 190 2.12 22.71 -28.21
CA LYS A 190 1.51 21.45 -28.67
C LYS A 190 0.34 21.06 -27.76
N VAL A 191 -0.50 22.05 -27.46
CA VAL A 191 -1.46 21.99 -26.34
C VAL A 191 -2.90 22.24 -26.78
N LEU A 192 -3.86 21.60 -26.11
CA LEU A 192 -5.24 22.10 -25.98
C LEU A 192 -5.44 22.64 -24.56
N ALA A 193 -5.65 23.95 -24.44
CA ALA A 193 -5.67 24.67 -23.17
C ALA A 193 -7.02 25.36 -22.92
N VAL A 194 -7.46 25.35 -21.67
CA VAL A 194 -8.63 26.09 -21.19
C VAL A 194 -8.21 27.05 -20.07
N SER A 195 -8.46 28.34 -20.31
CA SER A 195 -8.10 29.46 -19.45
C SER A 195 -9.34 30.04 -18.75
N TYR A 196 -9.15 31.15 -18.03
CA TYR A 196 -10.18 31.91 -17.36
C TYR A 196 -11.37 32.22 -18.28
N GLY A 197 -12.59 31.96 -17.79
CA GLY A 197 -13.83 32.15 -18.52
C GLY A 197 -14.06 31.18 -19.70
N GLY A 198 -13.10 30.32 -20.03
CA GLY A 198 -13.19 29.38 -21.15
C GLY A 198 -14.18 28.23 -20.89
N THR A 199 -14.75 27.70 -21.97
CA THR A 199 -15.65 26.54 -21.95
C THR A 199 -15.13 25.44 -22.88
N LEU A 200 -14.99 24.23 -22.35
CA LEU A 200 -14.71 23.02 -23.13
C LEU A 200 -15.83 22.01 -22.93
N GLN A 201 -16.50 21.64 -24.02
CA GLN A 201 -17.58 20.66 -24.02
C GLN A 201 -17.38 19.67 -25.16
N LEU A 202 -16.97 18.46 -24.82
CA LEU A 202 -16.71 17.38 -25.78
C LEU A 202 -17.58 16.18 -25.41
N PHE A 203 -18.47 15.79 -26.31
CA PHE A 203 -19.42 14.70 -26.10
C PHE A 203 -19.38 13.73 -27.28
N GLY A 204 -18.64 12.62 -27.11
CA GLY A 204 -18.55 11.53 -28.06
C GLY A 204 -19.51 10.38 -27.72
N LYS A 205 -20.06 9.73 -28.74
CA LYS A 205 -21.06 8.66 -28.57
C LYS A 205 -20.42 7.35 -28.14
N LYS A 206 -19.33 6.97 -28.81
CA LYS A 206 -18.73 5.64 -28.69
C LYS A 206 -18.14 5.41 -27.30
N GLY A 207 -18.54 4.34 -26.63
CA GLY A 207 -18.08 3.96 -25.29
C GLY A 207 -18.68 4.79 -24.14
N ALA A 208 -19.64 5.68 -24.44
CA ALA A 208 -20.16 6.66 -23.50
C ALA A 208 -21.65 6.47 -23.19
N ILE A 209 -22.01 6.70 -21.93
CA ILE A 209 -23.40 6.66 -21.45
C ILE A 209 -23.78 8.01 -20.86
N TYR A 210 -24.86 8.60 -21.38
CA TYR A 210 -25.35 9.90 -20.97
C TYR A 210 -26.48 9.76 -19.94
N GLY A 211 -26.26 10.25 -18.73
CA GLY A 211 -27.22 10.24 -17.62
C GLY A 211 -26.94 11.36 -16.61
N THR A 212 -27.88 11.62 -15.70
CA THR A 212 -27.78 12.73 -14.73
C THR A 212 -26.91 12.41 -13.51
N THR A 213 -26.66 11.14 -13.23
CA THR A 213 -25.85 10.66 -12.09
C THR A 213 -24.97 9.51 -12.53
N VAL A 214 -23.74 9.47 -11.99
CA VAL A 214 -22.81 8.35 -12.16
C VAL A 214 -23.06 7.33 -11.06
N ASP A 215 -23.52 6.15 -11.42
CA ASP A 215 -23.42 4.96 -10.56
C ASP A 215 -21.95 4.59 -10.45
N SER A 216 -21.41 4.53 -9.24
CA SER A 216 -19.99 4.24 -9.05
C SER A 216 -19.63 2.81 -9.41
N SER A 217 -20.58 1.87 -9.40
CA SER A 217 -20.38 0.45 -9.68
C SER A 217 -20.53 0.05 -11.15
N ASP A 218 -21.00 0.97 -11.99
CA ASP A 218 -21.23 0.72 -13.42
C ASP A 218 -20.15 1.38 -14.29
N SER A 219 -19.33 0.55 -14.92
CA SER A 219 -18.32 0.94 -15.91
C SER A 219 -18.91 1.30 -17.28
N GLY A 220 -20.23 1.20 -17.44
CA GLY A 220 -20.93 1.48 -18.67
C GLY A 220 -20.47 0.58 -19.81
N THR A 221 -20.16 1.17 -20.96
CA THR A 221 -19.55 0.45 -22.10
C THR A 221 -18.09 0.85 -22.34
N SER A 222 -17.49 1.65 -21.44
CA SER A 222 -16.07 2.03 -21.55
C SER A 222 -15.14 0.86 -21.27
N TRP A 223 -15.52 0.00 -20.32
CA TRP A 223 -14.92 -1.32 -20.13
C TRP A 223 -15.92 -2.28 -19.49
N VAL A 224 -15.75 -3.57 -19.76
CA VAL A 224 -16.66 -4.66 -19.38
C VAL A 224 -15.84 -5.89 -18.99
N ARG A 225 -16.47 -6.96 -18.51
CA ARG A 225 -15.76 -8.20 -18.11
C ARG A 225 -15.97 -9.30 -19.14
N LEU A 226 -14.98 -10.20 -19.28
CA LEU A 226 -15.18 -11.46 -19.99
C LEU A 226 -16.19 -12.36 -19.24
N THR A 227 -16.84 -13.27 -19.95
CA THR A 227 -17.65 -14.36 -19.37
C THR A 227 -17.13 -15.75 -19.71
N LYS A 228 -16.07 -15.82 -20.51
CA LYS A 228 -15.39 -17.06 -20.90
C LYS A 228 -13.89 -16.80 -20.96
N THR A 229 -13.12 -17.73 -20.40
CA THR A 229 -11.65 -17.70 -20.47
C THR A 229 -11.18 -17.75 -21.91
N LEU A 230 -10.27 -16.84 -22.27
CA LEU A 230 -9.55 -16.84 -23.53
C LEU A 230 -8.28 -17.66 -23.37
N ASN A 231 -8.01 -18.53 -24.33
CA ASN A 231 -6.77 -19.28 -24.41
C ASN A 231 -5.94 -18.81 -25.61
N PRO A 232 -4.61 -19.06 -25.60
CA PRO A 232 -3.77 -18.76 -26.74
C PRO A 232 -4.32 -19.35 -28.05
N GLY A 233 -4.45 -18.51 -29.08
CA GLY A 233 -5.02 -18.88 -30.38
C GLY A 233 -6.50 -18.55 -30.56
N ASP A 234 -7.24 -18.26 -29.48
CA ASP A 234 -8.64 -17.82 -29.57
C ASP A 234 -8.76 -16.47 -30.31
N THR A 235 -9.94 -16.20 -30.86
CA THR A 235 -10.27 -14.92 -31.54
C THR A 235 -11.66 -14.41 -31.17
N THR A 236 -12.36 -15.08 -30.24
CA THR A 236 -13.76 -14.79 -29.91
C THR A 236 -13.88 -14.49 -28.42
N LEU A 237 -14.28 -13.27 -28.11
CA LEU A 237 -14.51 -12.78 -26.76
C LEU A 237 -16.00 -12.75 -26.50
N VAL A 238 -16.41 -13.18 -25.30
CA VAL A 238 -17.80 -13.07 -24.83
C VAL A 238 -17.81 -12.17 -23.61
N LEU A 239 -18.61 -11.11 -23.68
CA LEU A 239 -18.66 -10.02 -22.69
C LEU A 239 -19.84 -10.23 -21.72
N ASP A 240 -19.78 -9.60 -20.55
CA ASP A 240 -20.81 -9.69 -19.51
C ASP A 240 -22.07 -8.87 -19.80
N ARG A 241 -22.00 -7.94 -20.77
CA ARG A 241 -23.10 -7.08 -21.19
C ARG A 241 -22.92 -6.61 -22.63
N ALA A 242 -24.01 -6.11 -23.22
CA ALA A 242 -23.99 -5.56 -24.56
C ALA A 242 -23.17 -4.26 -24.62
N VAL A 243 -22.36 -4.10 -25.67
CA VAL A 243 -21.53 -2.91 -25.89
C VAL A 243 -21.94 -2.13 -27.13
N ASP A 244 -21.53 -0.87 -27.20
CA ASP A 244 -21.77 0.01 -28.35
C ASP A 244 -20.65 0.01 -29.40
N TRP A 245 -19.70 -0.92 -29.29
CA TRP A 245 -18.50 -1.03 -30.10
C TRP A 245 -18.78 -1.56 -31.52
N THR A 246 -17.83 -1.34 -32.44
CA THR A 246 -17.94 -1.63 -33.88
C THR A 246 -16.65 -2.22 -34.45
N ALA A 247 -16.73 -2.81 -35.65
CA ALA A 247 -15.54 -3.29 -36.37
C ALA A 247 -14.52 -2.17 -36.61
N GLY A 248 -13.24 -2.47 -36.45
CA GLY A 248 -12.12 -1.53 -36.54
C GLY A 248 -11.75 -0.85 -35.21
N ASP A 249 -12.61 -0.92 -34.19
CA ASP A 249 -12.30 -0.37 -32.87
C ASP A 249 -11.15 -1.12 -32.20
N GLN A 250 -10.34 -0.37 -31.46
CA GLN A 250 -9.26 -0.89 -30.64
C GLN A 250 -9.75 -1.13 -29.22
N ILE A 251 -9.49 -2.32 -28.70
CA ILE A 251 -9.77 -2.73 -27.33
C ILE A 251 -8.48 -3.22 -26.67
N VAL A 252 -8.48 -3.34 -25.35
CA VAL A 252 -7.44 -4.02 -24.59
C VAL A 252 -8.06 -5.04 -23.64
N VAL A 253 -7.49 -6.24 -23.59
CA VAL A 253 -7.85 -7.29 -22.62
C VAL A 253 -6.79 -7.30 -21.53
N THR A 254 -7.19 -7.19 -20.27
CA THR A 254 -6.23 -7.10 -19.14
C THR A 254 -5.57 -8.44 -18.85
N THR A 255 -4.34 -8.39 -18.36
CA THR A 255 -3.67 -9.53 -17.71
C THR A 255 -4.52 -10.10 -16.55
N THR A 256 -4.38 -11.40 -16.32
CA THR A 256 -4.93 -12.14 -15.16
C THR A 256 -3.88 -13.09 -14.59
N ASP A 257 -2.62 -12.67 -14.58
CA ASP A 257 -1.50 -13.45 -14.04
C ASP A 257 -0.43 -12.51 -13.42
N TYR A 258 0.76 -13.01 -13.10
CA TYR A 258 1.82 -12.20 -12.47
C TYR A 258 2.58 -11.26 -13.42
N LEU A 259 2.19 -11.16 -14.70
CA LEU A 259 2.94 -10.44 -15.74
C LEU A 259 2.14 -9.25 -16.30
N PRO A 260 2.52 -8.00 -15.96
CA PRO A 260 1.81 -6.79 -16.41
C PRO A 260 1.73 -6.67 -17.94
N GLY A 261 2.78 -7.14 -18.62
CA GLY A 261 2.92 -7.12 -20.09
C GLY A 261 1.98 -8.07 -20.83
N HIS A 262 1.26 -8.95 -20.13
CA HIS A 262 0.28 -9.87 -20.73
C HIS A 262 -1.08 -9.22 -21.05
N SER A 263 -1.23 -7.91 -20.84
CA SER A 263 -2.41 -7.20 -21.36
C SER A 263 -2.27 -7.01 -22.88
N GLU A 264 -3.30 -7.36 -23.65
CA GLU A 264 -3.24 -7.40 -25.12
C GLU A 264 -4.14 -6.34 -25.76
N GLN A 265 -3.57 -5.49 -26.62
CA GLN A 265 -4.35 -4.61 -27.49
C GLN A 265 -4.80 -5.39 -28.74
N LEU A 266 -6.09 -5.33 -29.05
CA LEU A 266 -6.72 -6.08 -30.14
C LEU A 266 -7.60 -5.17 -31.00
N THR A 267 -7.81 -5.58 -32.25
CA THR A 267 -8.68 -4.92 -33.22
C THR A 267 -9.95 -5.73 -33.43
N ILE A 268 -11.12 -5.10 -33.28
CA ILE A 268 -12.40 -5.76 -33.53
C ILE A 268 -12.57 -6.04 -35.04
N ALA A 269 -12.74 -7.30 -35.41
CA ALA A 269 -13.12 -7.71 -36.76
C ALA A 269 -14.63 -7.62 -36.98
N SER A 270 -15.44 -8.08 -36.02
CA SER A 270 -16.89 -7.97 -36.07
C SER A 270 -17.54 -8.08 -34.68
N VAL A 271 -18.78 -7.60 -34.59
CA VAL A 271 -19.61 -7.66 -33.38
C VAL A 271 -20.90 -8.39 -33.73
N SER A 272 -21.28 -9.34 -32.88
CA SER A 272 -22.54 -10.09 -32.97
C SER A 272 -23.80 -9.20 -32.86
N GLY A 273 -24.95 -9.73 -33.28
CA GLY A 273 -26.22 -8.99 -33.27
C GLY A 273 -26.73 -8.62 -31.86
N ASP A 274 -26.42 -9.43 -30.85
CA ASP A 274 -26.72 -9.13 -29.43
C ASP A 274 -25.69 -8.20 -28.77
N ARG A 275 -24.60 -7.91 -29.50
CA ARG A 275 -23.48 -7.05 -29.10
C ARG A 275 -22.74 -7.51 -27.84
N GLN A 276 -22.77 -8.81 -27.53
CA GLN A 276 -22.02 -9.40 -26.41
C GLN A 276 -20.85 -10.27 -26.88
N THR A 277 -20.88 -10.75 -28.11
CA THR A 277 -19.77 -11.52 -28.71
C THR A 277 -18.98 -10.65 -29.68
N ILE A 278 -17.66 -10.60 -29.49
CA ILE A 278 -16.70 -9.86 -30.30
C ILE A 278 -15.75 -10.85 -30.98
N ILE A 279 -15.52 -10.69 -32.27
CA ILE A 279 -14.47 -11.40 -33.00
C ILE A 279 -13.35 -10.40 -33.26
N VAL A 280 -12.12 -10.73 -32.87
CA VAL A 280 -10.92 -9.91 -33.08
C VAL A 280 -10.11 -10.40 -34.28
N GLN A 281 -9.22 -9.54 -34.80
CA GLN A 281 -8.37 -9.86 -35.95
C GLN A 281 -7.14 -10.68 -35.53
N GLU A 282 -6.59 -10.35 -34.38
CA GLU A 282 -5.42 -10.97 -33.77
C GLU A 282 -5.81 -12.26 -33.06
N LYS A 283 -4.87 -13.20 -32.97
CA LYS A 283 -5.00 -14.37 -32.09
C LYS A 283 -4.50 -13.99 -30.72
N ILE A 284 -5.27 -14.33 -29.69
CA ILE A 284 -4.87 -14.16 -28.29
C ILE A 284 -3.53 -14.87 -28.04
N ALA A 285 -2.60 -14.21 -27.35
CA ALA A 285 -1.28 -14.76 -27.00
C ALA A 285 -1.26 -15.41 -25.62
N TYR A 286 -2.05 -14.90 -24.67
CA TYR A 286 -2.03 -15.30 -23.26
C TYR A 286 -3.38 -15.83 -22.76
N ILE A 287 -3.38 -16.49 -21.60
CA ILE A 287 -4.63 -16.89 -20.96
C ILE A 287 -5.22 -15.66 -20.26
N HIS A 288 -6.47 -15.34 -20.58
CA HIS A 288 -7.24 -14.30 -19.87
C HIS A 288 -8.44 -14.95 -19.20
N ASN A 289 -8.44 -15.00 -17.87
CA ASN A 289 -9.51 -15.63 -17.11
C ASN A 289 -10.86 -14.92 -17.37
N GLY A 290 -11.91 -15.69 -17.67
CA GLY A 290 -13.25 -15.16 -17.86
C GLY A 290 -14.28 -15.72 -16.89
N VAL A 291 -13.83 -16.44 -15.85
CA VAL A 291 -14.69 -17.07 -14.84
C VAL A 291 -14.44 -16.45 -13.48
N ARG A 292 -15.51 -16.16 -12.73
CA ARG A 292 -15.42 -15.71 -11.33
C ARG A 292 -15.07 -16.87 -10.42
N PHE A 293 -14.32 -16.62 -9.35
CA PHE A 293 -14.06 -17.65 -8.35
C PHE A 293 -15.31 -17.81 -7.45
N PRO A 294 -15.91 -19.02 -7.36
CA PRO A 294 -17.17 -19.20 -6.65
C PRO A 294 -17.00 -19.09 -5.13
N LEU A 295 -17.89 -18.34 -4.48
CA LEU A 295 -17.94 -18.14 -3.02
C LEU A 295 -19.31 -18.54 -2.43
N ASP A 296 -19.98 -19.47 -3.11
CA ASP A 296 -21.28 -19.98 -2.72
C ASP A 296 -21.19 -21.30 -1.95
N GLU A 297 -22.30 -21.68 -1.32
CA GLU A 297 -22.45 -22.91 -0.53
C GLU A 297 -22.33 -24.20 -1.36
N ALA A 298 -22.61 -24.14 -2.67
CA ALA A 298 -22.55 -25.33 -3.53
C ALA A 298 -21.11 -25.71 -3.85
N HIS A 299 -20.22 -24.73 -3.98
CA HIS A 299 -18.79 -24.93 -4.21
C HIS A 299 -18.00 -25.01 -2.91
N ASN A 300 -18.43 -24.28 -1.86
CA ASN A 300 -17.75 -24.21 -0.57
C ASN A 300 -18.75 -24.51 0.58
N PRO A 301 -19.06 -25.78 0.87
CA PRO A 301 -20.07 -26.14 1.88
C PRO A 301 -19.73 -25.59 3.27
N GLY A 302 -20.68 -24.88 3.88
CA GLY A 302 -20.57 -24.23 5.18
C GLY A 302 -20.09 -22.78 5.13
N ILE A 303 -19.70 -22.24 3.97
CA ILE A 303 -19.20 -20.86 3.84
C ILE A 303 -20.23 -19.82 4.27
N THR A 304 -21.53 -20.13 4.22
CA THR A 304 -22.59 -19.22 4.67
C THR A 304 -22.41 -18.75 6.12
N ARG A 305 -21.68 -19.49 6.96
CA ARG A 305 -21.41 -19.11 8.36
C ARG A 305 -20.53 -17.87 8.53
N VAL A 306 -19.67 -17.55 7.57
CA VAL A 306 -18.85 -16.34 7.64
C VAL A 306 -19.64 -15.08 7.30
N GLY A 307 -20.84 -15.23 6.72
CA GLY A 307 -21.72 -14.09 6.43
C GLY A 307 -21.12 -13.10 5.45
N LEU A 308 -20.39 -13.60 4.42
CA LEU A 308 -19.92 -12.78 3.30
C LEU A 308 -21.06 -11.97 2.71
N SER A 309 -20.73 -10.84 2.08
CA SER A 309 -21.72 -10.02 1.41
C SER A 309 -22.50 -10.81 0.35
N SER A 310 -23.79 -10.49 0.17
CA SER A 310 -24.64 -11.16 -0.82
C SER A 310 -24.10 -11.06 -2.25
N GLU A 311 -23.34 -10.00 -2.55
CA GLU A 311 -22.63 -9.83 -3.82
C GLU A 311 -21.61 -10.94 -4.05
N LEU A 312 -20.79 -11.24 -3.04
CA LEU A 312 -19.78 -12.30 -3.10
C LEU A 312 -20.43 -13.69 -3.16
N THR A 313 -21.42 -13.97 -2.33
CA THR A 313 -22.04 -15.31 -2.29
C THR A 313 -22.90 -15.60 -3.52
N THR A 314 -23.45 -14.57 -4.18
CA THR A 314 -24.31 -14.77 -5.36
C THR A 314 -23.49 -14.83 -6.64
N ASN A 315 -22.48 -13.96 -6.78
CA ASN A 315 -21.75 -13.82 -8.04
C ASN A 315 -20.36 -14.45 -8.01
N GLY A 316 -19.80 -14.74 -6.83
CA GLY A 316 -18.39 -15.10 -6.67
C GLY A 316 -17.45 -13.89 -6.76
N ALA A 317 -16.17 -14.11 -6.43
CA ALA A 317 -15.13 -13.12 -6.53
C ALA A 317 -14.83 -12.77 -7.99
N GLU A 318 -14.67 -11.48 -8.27
CA GLU A 318 -14.40 -10.97 -9.61
C GLU A 318 -12.90 -11.10 -9.95
N THR A 319 -12.54 -12.25 -10.51
CA THR A 319 -11.17 -12.58 -10.97
C THR A 319 -11.03 -12.52 -12.49
N ARG A 320 -12.06 -12.04 -13.20
CA ARG A 320 -12.11 -12.06 -14.67
C ARG A 320 -11.34 -10.90 -15.28
N ALA A 321 -10.72 -11.11 -16.42
CA ALA A 321 -10.13 -10.05 -17.22
C ALA A 321 -11.20 -9.02 -17.61
N ALA A 322 -10.80 -7.76 -17.60
CA ALA A 322 -11.58 -6.69 -18.19
C ALA A 322 -11.22 -6.53 -19.67
N VAL A 323 -12.19 -6.07 -20.45
CA VAL A 323 -12.03 -5.65 -21.84
C VAL A 323 -12.39 -4.17 -21.91
N ALA A 324 -11.42 -3.32 -22.21
CA ALA A 324 -11.60 -1.87 -22.24
C ALA A 324 -11.51 -1.32 -23.66
N LEU A 325 -12.42 -0.43 -24.02
CA LEU A 325 -12.42 0.23 -25.31
C LEU A 325 -11.42 1.39 -25.32
N LEU A 326 -10.57 1.46 -26.34
CA LEU A 326 -9.63 2.58 -26.54
C LEU A 326 -10.15 3.61 -27.55
N THR A 327 -10.80 3.17 -28.62
CA THR A 327 -11.29 4.09 -29.68
C THR A 327 -12.49 4.91 -29.20
N ARG A 328 -12.54 6.20 -29.56
CA ARG A 328 -13.69 7.09 -29.28
C ARG A 328 -14.12 7.90 -30.52
N SER A 329 -15.30 8.52 -30.43
CA SER A 329 -15.85 9.35 -31.53
C SER A 329 -15.18 10.71 -31.66
N ILE A 330 -14.61 11.22 -30.56
CA ILE A 330 -13.76 12.41 -30.55
C ILE A 330 -12.37 11.95 -30.15
N ARG A 331 -11.35 12.40 -30.87
CA ARG A 331 -9.97 11.99 -30.69
C ARG A 331 -9.10 13.23 -30.59
N ILE A 332 -8.25 13.31 -29.59
CA ILE A 332 -7.17 14.27 -29.48
C ILE A 332 -5.89 13.46 -29.59
N VAL A 333 -5.11 13.72 -30.63
CA VAL A 333 -3.95 12.90 -30.98
C VAL A 333 -2.72 13.76 -31.13
N SER A 334 -1.58 13.20 -30.75
CA SER A 334 -0.28 13.79 -31.06
C SER A 334 0.11 13.50 -32.49
N GLU A 335 0.79 14.45 -33.11
CA GLU A 335 1.37 14.30 -34.45
C GLU A 335 2.84 14.73 -34.45
N GLY A 336 3.50 14.65 -35.60
CA GLY A 336 4.91 15.00 -35.73
C GLY A 336 5.20 16.51 -35.61
N ASP A 337 6.39 16.90 -36.04
CA ASP A 337 6.90 18.26 -35.87
C ASP A 337 6.23 19.33 -36.76
N ALA A 338 5.51 18.91 -37.80
CA ALA A 338 4.98 19.76 -38.86
C ALA A 338 3.51 19.45 -39.18
N PRO A 339 2.74 20.42 -39.71
CA PRO A 339 1.33 20.21 -40.04
C PRO A 339 1.16 19.15 -41.13
N GLY A 340 0.45 18.07 -40.78
CA GLY A 340 0.23 16.89 -41.62
C GLY A 340 1.31 15.81 -41.51
N ALA A 341 2.32 15.95 -40.65
CA ALA A 341 3.32 14.90 -40.41
C ALA A 341 2.80 13.91 -39.35
N PRO A 342 2.85 12.59 -39.60
CA PRO A 342 2.37 11.60 -38.65
C PRO A 342 3.23 11.56 -37.38
N PHE A 343 2.66 11.14 -36.26
CA PHE A 343 3.44 10.77 -35.07
C PHE A 343 4.43 9.64 -35.41
N PRO A 344 5.74 9.80 -35.16
CA PRO A 344 6.73 8.79 -35.57
C PRO A 344 6.57 7.43 -34.87
N ASP A 345 7.04 6.39 -35.56
CA ASP A 345 7.03 5.01 -35.06
C ASP A 345 7.82 4.86 -33.75
N ALA A 346 7.39 3.94 -32.88
CA ALA A 346 8.01 3.72 -31.58
C ALA A 346 9.51 3.39 -31.67
N SER A 347 9.94 2.66 -32.70
CA SER A 347 11.34 2.30 -32.95
C SER A 347 12.27 3.49 -33.20
N THR A 348 11.73 4.67 -33.51
CA THR A 348 12.50 5.90 -33.71
C THR A 348 12.96 6.53 -32.39
N GLY A 349 12.38 6.12 -31.25
CA GLY A 349 12.62 6.78 -29.96
C GLY A 349 11.92 8.14 -29.80
N TYR A 350 11.04 8.54 -30.73
CA TYR A 350 10.30 9.79 -30.61
C TYR A 350 9.16 9.65 -29.58
N PHE A 351 9.11 10.54 -28.59
CA PHE A 351 8.08 10.53 -27.53
C PHE A 351 7.52 11.92 -27.20
N PHE A 352 7.80 12.93 -28.03
CA PHE A 352 7.33 14.29 -27.80
C PHE A 352 5.85 14.45 -28.24
N GLY A 353 4.92 14.10 -27.35
CA GLY A 353 3.48 14.22 -27.57
C GLY A 353 2.94 15.62 -27.32
N GLY A 354 1.69 15.87 -27.71
CA GLY A 354 0.92 17.02 -27.24
C GLY A 354 0.36 16.80 -25.84
N HIS A 355 -0.23 17.83 -25.25
CA HIS A 355 -0.83 17.73 -23.92
C HIS A 355 -2.13 18.54 -23.83
N THR A 356 -2.90 18.34 -22.75
CA THR A 356 -4.03 19.22 -22.45
C THR A 356 -3.88 19.82 -21.07
N ILE A 357 -4.48 20.98 -20.84
CA ILE A 357 -4.41 21.67 -19.55
C ILE A 357 -5.64 22.56 -19.32
N VAL A 358 -6.16 22.55 -18.10
CA VAL A 358 -7.14 23.51 -17.62
C VAL A 358 -6.65 24.18 -16.34
N ARG A 359 -6.76 25.51 -16.28
CA ARG A 359 -6.36 26.33 -15.12
C ARG A 359 -7.56 26.97 -14.43
N GLN A 360 -7.34 27.45 -13.20
CA GLN A 360 -8.36 28.07 -12.36
C GLN A 360 -9.17 29.14 -13.07
N GLY A 361 -10.49 29.17 -12.82
CA GLY A 361 -11.38 30.22 -13.29
C GLY A 361 -12.01 29.93 -14.67
N PHE A 362 -11.86 28.72 -15.20
CA PHE A 362 -12.66 28.28 -16.35
C PHE A 362 -14.16 28.28 -16.00
N SER A 363 -15.02 28.42 -17.02
CA SER A 363 -16.48 28.45 -16.84
C SER A 363 -17.08 27.04 -16.82
N THR A 364 -16.66 26.18 -17.74
CA THR A 364 -17.17 24.80 -17.85
C THR A 364 -16.12 23.88 -18.47
N TYR A 365 -15.99 22.67 -17.91
CA TYR A 365 -15.16 21.60 -18.44
C TYR A 365 -15.93 20.28 -18.37
N GLN A 366 -16.38 19.81 -19.53
CA GLN A 366 -17.20 18.60 -19.66
C GLN A 366 -16.66 17.78 -20.82
N VAL A 367 -15.92 16.72 -20.50
CA VAL A 367 -15.29 15.86 -21.49
C VAL A 367 -15.83 14.45 -21.29
N GLN A 368 -16.52 13.92 -22.29
CA GLN A 368 -17.11 12.59 -22.25
C GLN A 368 -16.97 11.87 -23.60
N GLY A 369 -16.48 10.63 -23.59
CA GLY A 369 -16.31 9.87 -24.83
C GLY A 369 -15.17 10.41 -25.72
N VAL A 370 -14.03 10.77 -25.13
CA VAL A 370 -12.86 11.32 -25.85
C VAL A 370 -11.64 10.40 -25.73
N GLU A 371 -10.96 10.13 -26.84
CA GLU A 371 -9.70 9.40 -26.89
C GLU A 371 -8.53 10.39 -26.91
N PHE A 372 -7.59 10.23 -25.99
CA PHE A 372 -6.31 10.94 -25.93
C PHE A 372 -5.21 9.95 -26.32
N LYS A 373 -4.69 10.05 -27.53
CA LYS A 373 -3.73 9.05 -28.07
C LYS A 373 -2.34 9.64 -28.26
N GLN A 374 -1.33 9.01 -27.66
CA GLN A 374 0.09 9.40 -27.77
C GLN A 374 0.39 10.79 -27.18
N LEU A 375 -0.43 11.26 -26.23
CA LEU A 375 -0.21 12.52 -25.53
C LEU A 375 0.79 12.36 -24.38
N GLY A 376 1.19 13.49 -23.81
CA GLY A 376 2.22 13.63 -22.80
C GLY A 376 3.57 13.98 -23.42
N GLN A 377 4.35 14.81 -22.74
CA GLN A 377 5.74 15.08 -23.13
C GLN A 377 6.69 14.31 -22.18
N GLY A 378 7.23 13.19 -22.65
CA GLY A 378 8.06 12.30 -21.82
C GLY A 378 9.18 13.01 -21.06
N GLY A 379 9.36 12.68 -19.78
CA GLY A 379 10.33 13.30 -18.87
C GLY A 379 10.03 14.75 -18.46
N ARG A 380 9.02 15.42 -19.02
CA ARG A 380 8.64 16.80 -18.67
C ARG A 380 7.46 16.82 -17.71
N MET A 381 7.65 17.36 -16.52
CA MET A 381 6.53 17.59 -15.59
C MET A 381 5.51 18.56 -16.21
N ALA A 382 4.27 18.53 -15.71
CA ALA A 382 3.16 19.43 -16.07
C ALA A 382 2.58 19.30 -17.50
N HIS A 383 3.11 18.41 -18.33
CA HIS A 383 2.68 18.21 -19.71
C HIS A 383 2.04 16.83 -19.90
N TYR A 384 0.77 16.71 -19.47
CA TYR A 384 0.05 15.44 -19.37
C TYR A 384 -1.11 15.35 -20.39
N PRO A 385 -1.55 14.13 -20.76
CA PRO A 385 -2.72 13.93 -21.62
C PRO A 385 -3.97 14.64 -21.11
N VAL A 386 -4.25 14.53 -19.81
CA VAL A 386 -5.32 15.26 -19.13
C VAL A 386 -4.76 15.89 -17.86
N HIS A 387 -4.77 17.22 -17.77
CA HIS A 387 -4.17 17.97 -16.67
C HIS A 387 -5.13 19.02 -16.12
N PHE A 388 -5.64 18.79 -14.91
CA PHE A 388 -6.24 19.85 -14.10
C PHE A 388 -5.14 20.51 -13.27
N HIS A 389 -4.68 21.67 -13.71
CA HIS A 389 -3.50 22.30 -13.16
C HIS A 389 -3.86 23.50 -12.30
N LEU A 390 -3.71 23.33 -10.98
CA LEU A 390 -3.99 24.35 -9.98
C LEU A 390 -5.36 24.99 -10.20
N ALA A 391 -6.36 24.19 -10.59
CA ALA A 391 -7.70 24.67 -10.84
C ALA A 391 -8.45 24.99 -9.53
N ARG A 392 -7.90 24.53 -8.40
CA ARG A 392 -8.44 24.69 -7.05
C ARG A 392 -9.90 24.25 -7.01
N LYS A 393 -10.80 25.03 -6.41
CA LYS A 393 -12.22 24.69 -6.42
C LYS A 393 -12.79 24.82 -7.84
N THR A 394 -13.28 23.71 -8.39
CA THR A 394 -13.86 23.70 -9.74
C THR A 394 -15.36 24.04 -9.74
N PRO A 395 -15.90 24.55 -10.87
CA PRO A 395 -17.34 24.69 -11.06
C PRO A 395 -18.07 23.36 -10.88
N PRO A 396 -19.33 23.36 -10.40
CA PRO A 396 -20.16 22.16 -10.37
C PRO A 396 -20.25 21.51 -11.76
N SER A 397 -20.37 20.19 -11.81
CA SER A 397 -20.41 19.42 -13.07
C SER A 397 -19.13 19.52 -13.92
N THR A 398 -17.97 19.65 -13.26
CA THR A 398 -16.65 19.49 -13.89
C THR A 398 -16.27 18.00 -13.95
N PHE A 399 -16.05 17.47 -15.14
CA PHE A 399 -15.74 16.04 -15.28
C PHE A 399 -14.94 15.66 -16.53
N VAL A 400 -14.27 14.51 -16.42
CA VAL A 400 -13.81 13.68 -17.54
C VAL A 400 -14.44 12.31 -17.36
N MET A 401 -15.25 11.86 -18.31
CA MET A 401 -15.96 10.58 -18.23
C MET A 401 -15.82 9.76 -19.51
N ASP A 402 -15.98 8.44 -19.42
CA ASP A 402 -16.06 7.54 -20.57
C ASP A 402 -14.94 7.73 -21.63
N SER A 403 -13.80 8.22 -21.18
CA SER A 403 -12.70 8.68 -22.04
C SER A 403 -11.52 7.73 -21.93
N SER A 404 -10.65 7.72 -22.93
CA SER A 404 -9.48 6.85 -22.95
C SER A 404 -8.20 7.66 -23.09
N VAL A 405 -7.15 7.27 -22.39
CA VAL A 405 -5.77 7.68 -22.68
C VAL A 405 -5.01 6.44 -23.12
N ASN A 406 -4.51 6.44 -24.35
CA ASN A 406 -3.79 5.30 -24.94
C ASN A 406 -2.37 5.72 -25.31
N GLU A 407 -1.38 4.96 -24.83
CA GLU A 407 0.05 5.18 -25.08
C GLU A 407 0.50 6.55 -24.58
N SER A 408 0.33 6.81 -23.28
CA SER A 408 0.84 8.05 -22.67
C SER A 408 2.36 8.01 -22.55
N MET A 409 3.01 9.12 -22.90
CA MET A 409 4.44 9.34 -22.68
C MET A 409 4.72 9.80 -21.24
N THR A 410 3.68 10.02 -20.44
CA THR A 410 3.75 10.40 -19.01
C THR A 410 2.62 9.69 -18.25
N ARG A 411 1.86 10.43 -17.43
CA ARG A 411 0.67 10.00 -16.66
C ARG A 411 -0.56 9.89 -17.57
N TRP A 412 -1.67 9.35 -17.09
CA TRP A 412 -2.94 9.40 -17.84
C TRP A 412 -3.78 10.63 -17.47
N TYR A 413 -4.17 10.71 -16.21
CA TYR A 413 -5.05 11.75 -15.67
C TYR A 413 -4.36 12.37 -14.44
N VAL A 414 -4.08 13.66 -14.52
CA VAL A 414 -3.42 14.41 -13.45
C VAL A 414 -4.36 15.43 -12.86
N VAL A 415 -4.57 15.30 -11.55
CA VAL A 415 -5.30 16.26 -10.74
C VAL A 415 -4.27 16.93 -9.83
N HIS A 416 -3.97 18.19 -10.11
CA HIS A 416 -2.91 18.95 -9.44
C HIS A 416 -3.51 20.20 -8.78
N GLY A 417 -3.43 20.30 -7.46
CA GLY A 417 -3.97 21.41 -6.66
C GLY A 417 -5.44 21.73 -6.98
N THR A 418 -6.26 20.70 -7.19
CA THR A 418 -7.63 20.80 -7.73
C THR A 418 -8.63 20.02 -6.88
N HIS A 419 -9.86 20.52 -6.79
CA HIS A 419 -10.95 19.98 -5.97
C HIS A 419 -12.25 19.84 -6.75
N GLY A 420 -13.03 18.81 -6.43
CA GLY A 420 -14.39 18.65 -6.93
C GLY A 420 -14.52 18.08 -8.34
N VAL A 421 -13.46 17.50 -8.91
CA VAL A 421 -13.49 16.90 -10.25
C VAL A 421 -14.03 15.47 -10.18
N THR A 422 -14.90 15.11 -11.13
CA THR A 422 -15.30 13.71 -11.35
C THR A 422 -14.51 13.11 -12.52
N VAL A 423 -13.74 12.06 -12.24
CA VAL A 423 -13.08 11.21 -13.23
C VAL A 423 -13.79 9.86 -13.17
N ALA A 424 -14.55 9.51 -14.20
CA ALA A 424 -15.38 8.30 -14.15
C ALA A 424 -15.41 7.48 -15.43
N ARG A 425 -15.39 6.16 -15.31
CA ARG A 425 -15.41 5.22 -16.46
C ARG A 425 -14.30 5.50 -17.46
N THR A 426 -13.17 6.06 -17.01
CA THR A 426 -12.04 6.33 -17.90
C THR A 426 -11.14 5.11 -18.06
N VAL A 427 -10.48 5.00 -19.21
CA VAL A 427 -9.53 3.94 -19.54
C VAL A 427 -8.14 4.56 -19.68
N GLY A 428 -7.21 4.22 -18.79
CA GLY A 428 -5.80 4.51 -18.98
C GLY A 428 -5.08 3.26 -19.48
N TYR A 429 -4.39 3.33 -20.61
CA TYR A 429 -3.59 2.23 -21.14
C TYR A 429 -2.18 2.71 -21.50
N LEU A 430 -1.17 1.99 -21.02
CA LEU A 430 0.27 2.28 -21.20
C LEU A 430 0.67 3.70 -20.79
N SER A 431 0.94 3.93 -19.49
CA SER A 431 1.66 5.12 -19.04
C SER A 431 3.17 4.88 -19.00
N ILE A 432 3.95 5.94 -18.80
CA ILE A 432 5.34 5.86 -18.34
C ILE A 432 5.40 6.47 -16.94
N GLY A 433 5.91 5.69 -15.99
CA GLY A 433 5.80 5.97 -14.57
C GLY A 433 4.37 5.75 -14.07
N HIS A 434 3.85 6.69 -13.28
CA HIS A 434 2.51 6.55 -12.68
C HIS A 434 1.34 6.74 -13.68
N GLY A 435 0.12 6.39 -13.26
CA GLY A 435 -1.11 6.44 -14.05
C GLY A 435 -2.03 7.61 -13.70
N TYR A 436 -3.05 7.37 -12.87
CA TYR A 436 -3.86 8.39 -12.21
C TYR A 436 -3.02 9.05 -11.10
N TYR A 437 -2.76 10.34 -11.24
CA TYR A 437 -1.76 11.03 -10.42
C TYR A 437 -2.39 12.22 -9.70
N ILE A 438 -2.45 12.12 -8.38
CA ILE A 438 -2.89 13.19 -7.48
C ILE A 438 -1.63 13.78 -6.85
N GLU A 439 -1.27 14.99 -7.29
CA GLU A 439 0.14 15.40 -7.38
C GLU A 439 0.72 16.01 -6.11
N ASP A 440 0.03 16.96 -5.47
CA ASP A 440 0.65 17.83 -4.47
C ASP A 440 0.19 17.59 -3.03
N GLY A 441 -0.86 16.80 -2.78
CA GLY A 441 -1.36 16.53 -1.43
C GLY A 441 -2.40 17.52 -0.93
N SER A 442 -2.78 18.51 -1.75
CA SER A 442 -3.85 19.47 -1.46
C SER A 442 -5.19 19.07 -2.10
N GLU A 443 -5.21 18.09 -3.00
CA GLU A 443 -6.37 17.74 -3.80
C GLU A 443 -7.43 16.99 -2.98
N ILE A 444 -8.62 17.58 -2.83
CA ILE A 444 -9.71 17.01 -2.04
C ILE A 444 -11.04 16.98 -2.79
N ASN A 445 -11.95 16.13 -2.34
CA ASN A 445 -13.32 15.99 -2.86
C ASN A 445 -13.39 15.66 -4.35
N ASN A 446 -12.35 15.05 -4.91
CA ASN A 446 -12.39 14.47 -6.24
C ASN A 446 -12.97 13.07 -6.18
N ARG A 447 -13.60 12.65 -7.27
CA ARG A 447 -14.32 11.36 -7.37
C ARG A 447 -13.74 10.55 -8.51
N PHE A 448 -13.13 9.42 -8.18
CA PHE A 448 -12.60 8.44 -9.12
C PHE A 448 -13.52 7.22 -9.10
N LEU A 449 -14.36 7.08 -10.13
CA LEU A 449 -15.47 6.13 -10.15
C LEU A 449 -15.39 5.19 -11.35
N SER A 450 -15.31 3.88 -11.13
CA SER A 450 -15.28 2.88 -12.22
C SER A 450 -14.20 3.15 -13.27
N ASN A 451 -13.06 3.75 -12.92
CA ASN A 451 -11.96 3.94 -13.85
C ASN A 451 -11.11 2.68 -13.96
N ILE A 452 -10.53 2.42 -15.13
CA ILE A 452 -9.58 1.33 -15.31
C ILE A 452 -8.21 1.89 -15.73
N GLY A 453 -7.15 1.42 -15.08
CA GLY A 453 -5.77 1.69 -15.43
C GLY A 453 -5.06 0.39 -15.78
N ILE A 454 -4.52 0.32 -16.99
CA ILE A 454 -3.99 -0.89 -17.61
C ILE A 454 -2.53 -0.64 -17.98
N PHE A 455 -1.65 -1.32 -17.25
CA PHE A 455 -0.21 -1.32 -17.41
C PHE A 455 0.46 0.06 -17.24
N ALA A 456 0.77 0.40 -15.99
CA ALA A 456 1.70 1.48 -15.66
C ALA A 456 3.15 0.99 -15.87
N ARG A 457 3.85 1.50 -16.89
CA ARG A 457 5.17 1.00 -17.26
C ARG A 457 6.28 1.70 -16.49
N ALA A 458 7.29 0.94 -16.09
CA ALA A 458 8.52 1.50 -15.56
C ALA A 458 9.29 2.25 -16.66
N ALA A 459 9.90 3.38 -16.32
CA ALA A 459 10.75 4.15 -17.20
C ALA A 459 12.16 3.53 -17.35
N VAL A 460 12.21 2.27 -17.78
CA VAL A 460 13.44 1.48 -17.96
C VAL A 460 13.67 1.14 -19.44
N ASP A 461 14.90 0.83 -19.83
CA ASP A 461 15.28 0.42 -21.18
C ASP A 461 14.98 -1.06 -21.38
N ASN A 462 13.74 -1.37 -21.77
CA ASN A 462 13.29 -2.73 -22.07
C ASN A 462 12.29 -2.74 -23.25
N PRO A 463 11.91 -3.93 -23.76
CA PRO A 463 10.96 -4.05 -24.88
C PRO A 463 9.58 -3.39 -24.65
N GLN A 464 9.17 -3.22 -23.39
CA GLN A 464 7.88 -2.62 -23.02
C GLN A 464 7.91 -1.07 -23.07
N ASN A 465 9.10 -0.47 -23.07
CA ASN A 465 9.33 0.96 -23.31
C ASN A 465 10.10 1.20 -24.64
N PRO A 466 9.51 0.84 -25.80
CA PRO A 466 10.22 0.85 -27.08
C PRO A 466 10.69 2.25 -27.52
N ARG A 467 10.05 3.31 -27.03
CA ARG A 467 10.42 4.71 -27.29
C ARG A 467 11.53 5.22 -26.38
N LYS A 468 11.96 4.45 -25.38
CA LYS A 468 12.88 4.88 -24.32
C LYS A 468 12.43 6.20 -23.70
N VAL A 469 11.15 6.23 -23.28
CA VAL A 469 10.59 7.41 -22.64
C VAL A 469 11.16 7.51 -21.21
N PRO A 470 11.75 8.66 -20.83
CA PRO A 470 12.22 8.87 -19.46
C PRO A 470 11.07 9.16 -18.49
N GLY A 471 11.25 8.77 -17.24
CA GLY A 471 10.34 9.11 -16.13
C GLY A 471 10.50 10.57 -15.71
N ILE A 472 9.45 11.15 -15.15
CA ILE A 472 9.47 12.48 -14.52
C ILE A 472 10.16 12.34 -13.16
N LEU A 473 9.67 11.42 -12.32
CA LEU A 473 10.24 11.11 -11.01
C LEU A 473 11.37 10.08 -11.17
N ALA A 474 12.43 10.51 -11.87
CA ALA A 474 13.58 9.71 -12.23
C ALA A 474 14.88 10.48 -11.97
N SER A 475 15.15 10.76 -10.69
CA SER A 475 16.38 11.42 -10.26
C SER A 475 17.61 10.65 -10.74
N PRO A 476 18.68 11.36 -11.15
CA PRO A 476 19.92 10.71 -11.60
C PRO A 476 20.79 10.17 -10.44
N ASP A 477 20.43 10.44 -9.18
CA ASP A 477 21.27 10.13 -8.03
C ASP A 477 21.10 8.67 -7.59
N ASN A 478 22.20 7.94 -7.37
CA ASN A 478 22.20 6.60 -6.76
C ASN A 478 21.14 5.60 -7.32
N PRO A 479 21.10 5.34 -8.64
CA PRO A 479 20.14 4.39 -9.21
C PRO A 479 20.31 2.99 -8.59
N GLY A 480 19.19 2.34 -8.27
CA GLY A 480 19.15 1.02 -7.62
C GLY A 480 19.06 1.05 -6.08
N VAL A 481 18.87 2.22 -5.49
CA VAL A 481 18.54 2.39 -4.06
C VAL A 481 17.10 2.90 -3.94
N GLU A 482 16.35 2.38 -2.97
CA GLU A 482 15.00 2.85 -2.68
C GLU A 482 15.02 4.30 -2.19
N MET A 483 14.37 5.18 -2.96
CA MET A 483 14.28 6.60 -2.64
C MET A 483 12.98 7.17 -3.20
N VAL A 484 11.85 6.96 -2.52
CA VAL A 484 10.58 7.59 -2.90
C VAL A 484 10.62 9.07 -2.53
N PRO A 485 10.13 9.98 -3.39
CA PRO A 485 9.54 9.74 -4.70
C PRO A 485 10.57 9.77 -5.84
N PHE A 486 11.84 10.04 -5.56
CA PHE A 486 12.85 10.37 -6.57
C PHE A 486 13.02 9.34 -7.68
N HIS A 487 12.81 8.05 -7.40
CA HIS A 487 13.02 6.94 -8.35
C HIS A 487 11.71 6.23 -8.76
N SER A 488 10.57 6.73 -8.28
CA SER A 488 9.32 5.97 -8.31
C SER A 488 8.79 5.72 -9.73
N ASP A 489 9.20 6.49 -10.75
CA ASP A 489 8.77 6.23 -12.12
C ASP A 489 9.47 5.01 -12.77
N TYR A 490 10.60 4.55 -12.23
CA TYR A 490 11.32 3.38 -12.76
C TYR A 490 11.39 2.20 -11.77
N ASP A 491 11.34 2.45 -10.46
CA ASP A 491 11.29 1.38 -9.45
C ASP A 491 9.84 0.92 -9.20
N HIS A 492 8.93 1.88 -9.04
CA HIS A 492 7.57 1.64 -8.55
C HIS A 492 6.49 2.41 -9.32
N PRO A 493 6.38 2.21 -10.66
CA PRO A 493 5.27 2.79 -11.41
C PRO A 493 3.95 2.39 -10.73
N THR A 494 3.04 3.35 -10.60
CA THR A 494 1.86 3.20 -9.73
C THR A 494 0.62 3.60 -10.50
N VAL A 495 -0.39 2.73 -10.52
CA VAL A 495 -1.63 2.98 -11.28
C VAL A 495 -2.41 4.14 -10.67
N PHE A 496 -2.56 4.18 -9.34
CA PHE A 496 -3.18 5.28 -8.59
C PHE A 496 -2.23 5.83 -7.53
N TRP A 497 -1.61 6.96 -7.82
CA TRP A 497 -0.74 7.69 -6.89
C TRP A 497 -1.55 8.75 -6.14
N ILE A 498 -1.65 8.61 -4.82
CA ILE A 498 -2.60 9.36 -3.98
C ILE A 498 -1.86 10.10 -2.87
N MET A 499 -1.61 11.40 -3.07
CA MET A 499 -0.98 12.27 -2.05
C MET A 499 -1.95 12.79 -0.98
N ASN A 500 -3.26 12.78 -1.26
CA ASN A 500 -4.30 13.18 -0.31
C ASN A 500 -5.45 12.15 -0.32
N GLY A 501 -5.74 11.58 0.86
CA GLY A 501 -6.75 10.54 1.02
C GLY A 501 -8.20 11.05 0.94
N TRP A 502 -8.44 12.36 1.06
CA TRP A 502 -9.79 12.91 1.16
C TRP A 502 -10.50 13.02 -0.20
N ASN A 503 -10.57 11.89 -0.91
CA ASN A 503 -11.16 11.69 -2.24
C ASN A 503 -11.92 10.35 -2.27
N ASP A 504 -12.89 10.25 -3.18
CA ASP A 504 -13.69 9.03 -3.33
C ASP A 504 -13.05 8.13 -4.39
N PHE A 505 -12.68 6.89 -4.01
CA PHE A 505 -12.20 5.85 -4.92
C PHE A 505 -13.18 4.68 -4.90
N GLU A 506 -14.01 4.57 -5.92
CA GLU A 506 -15.06 3.57 -5.96
C GLU A 506 -15.01 2.75 -7.26
N TYR A 507 -14.96 1.43 -7.13
CA TYR A 507 -15.00 0.44 -8.21
C TYR A 507 -13.98 0.65 -9.34
N ASN A 508 -12.86 1.32 -9.06
CA ASN A 508 -11.76 1.45 -10.01
C ASN A 508 -11.02 0.12 -10.14
N MET A 509 -10.38 -0.12 -11.29
CA MET A 509 -9.55 -1.29 -11.52
C MET A 509 -8.13 -0.88 -11.93
N ALA A 510 -7.14 -1.39 -11.21
CA ALA A 510 -5.74 -1.34 -11.56
C ALA A 510 -5.30 -2.72 -12.06
N ALA A 511 -4.79 -2.80 -13.29
CA ALA A 511 -4.37 -4.06 -13.91
C ALA A 511 -3.00 -3.89 -14.56
N GLY A 512 -1.94 -4.33 -13.87
CA GLY A 512 -0.58 -4.26 -14.36
C GLY A 512 0.19 -3.01 -13.88
N ALA A 513 1.26 -3.25 -13.14
CA ALA A 513 2.30 -2.25 -12.89
C ALA A 513 3.68 -2.91 -13.06
N GLY A 514 4.53 -2.33 -13.92
CA GLY A 514 5.86 -2.87 -14.24
C GLY A 514 6.86 -2.78 -13.09
N ALA A 515 8.04 -3.37 -13.26
CA ALA A 515 9.11 -3.45 -12.26
C ALA A 515 8.58 -3.98 -10.90
N CYS A 516 8.69 -3.17 -9.84
CA CYS A 516 8.17 -3.44 -8.51
C CYS A 516 6.93 -2.57 -8.19
N GLY A 517 6.15 -2.26 -9.23
CA GLY A 517 5.06 -1.30 -9.20
C GLY A 517 3.90 -1.61 -8.24
N ALA A 518 3.00 -0.64 -8.11
CA ALA A 518 1.86 -0.69 -7.21
C ALA A 518 0.52 -0.39 -7.92
N CYS A 519 -0.56 -1.03 -7.47
CA CYS A 519 -1.90 -0.62 -7.89
C CYS A 519 -2.31 0.72 -7.26
N TYR A 520 -2.36 0.77 -5.92
CA TYR A 520 -2.75 1.95 -5.16
C TYR A 520 -1.66 2.31 -4.16
N TRP A 521 -1.18 3.55 -4.21
CA TRP A 521 -0.26 4.07 -3.21
C TRP A 521 -0.85 5.31 -2.56
N LEU A 522 -1.32 5.15 -1.32
CA LEU A 522 -1.72 6.24 -0.45
C LEU A 522 -0.48 6.83 0.21
N VAL A 523 0.26 7.60 -0.58
CA VAL A 523 1.59 8.13 -0.26
C VAL A 523 1.49 9.01 0.99
N PRO A 524 2.41 8.86 1.98
CA PRO A 524 2.47 9.74 3.14
C PRO A 524 3.06 11.12 2.77
N GLY A 525 2.30 11.84 1.95
CA GLY A 525 2.68 13.13 1.38
C GLY A 525 2.32 14.33 2.25
N ALA A 526 3.00 15.44 1.98
CA ALA A 526 2.64 16.78 2.42
C ALA A 526 2.36 17.69 1.20
N ASN A 527 1.76 18.86 1.45
CA ASN A 527 1.53 19.87 0.43
C ASN A 527 2.84 20.25 -0.26
N SER A 528 2.92 19.95 -1.55
CA SER A 528 4.14 19.97 -2.35
C SER A 528 4.10 21.02 -3.45
N GLY A 529 5.17 21.06 -4.27
CA GLY A 529 5.17 21.76 -5.54
C GLY A 529 4.72 23.23 -5.45
N PRO A 530 3.98 23.74 -6.44
CA PRO A 530 3.34 25.06 -6.38
C PRO A 530 2.27 25.19 -5.29
N SER A 531 1.62 24.08 -4.89
CA SER A 531 0.53 24.11 -3.91
C SER A 531 0.99 24.56 -2.52
N ARG A 532 2.24 24.32 -2.14
CA ARG A 532 2.80 24.76 -0.83
C ARG A 532 2.75 26.28 -0.60
N GLN A 533 2.64 27.07 -1.67
CA GLN A 533 2.63 28.54 -1.62
C GLN A 533 1.21 29.12 -1.62
N MET A 534 0.18 28.27 -1.56
CA MET A 534 -1.21 28.68 -1.64
C MET A 534 -1.93 28.51 -0.29
N ALA A 535 -2.99 29.29 -0.10
CA ALA A 535 -3.93 29.16 1.00
C ALA A 535 -4.90 28.02 0.68
N TRP A 536 -5.09 27.12 1.64
CA TRP A 536 -5.98 25.98 1.52
C TRP A 536 -6.99 25.99 2.65
N GLU A 537 -8.11 25.31 2.44
CA GLU A 537 -9.19 25.17 3.41
C GLU A 537 -9.52 23.68 3.59
N SER A 538 -10.17 23.33 4.70
CA SER A 538 -10.55 21.96 5.04
C SER A 538 -9.34 21.00 4.92
N TYR A 539 -9.57 19.76 4.51
CA TYR A 539 -8.54 18.73 4.41
C TYR A 539 -7.38 19.07 3.47
N ALA A 540 -7.53 20.06 2.56
CA ALA A 540 -6.44 20.56 1.73
C ALA A 540 -5.41 21.35 2.54
N SER A 541 -5.79 21.95 3.68
CA SER A 541 -4.87 22.68 4.57
C SER A 541 -4.22 21.82 5.64
N MET A 542 -4.57 20.53 5.72
CA MET A 542 -4.11 19.65 6.80
C MET A 542 -2.61 19.34 6.73
N GLN A 543 -2.08 19.09 5.54
CA GLN A 543 -0.73 18.54 5.35
C GLN A 543 0.30 19.63 5.01
N THR A 544 0.38 20.71 5.82
CA THR A 544 1.16 21.93 5.46
C THR A 544 2.65 21.71 5.23
N ASP A 545 3.23 20.70 5.85
CA ASP A 545 4.66 20.36 5.78
C ASP A 545 4.90 18.90 6.17
N ILE A 546 6.15 18.45 6.08
CA ILE A 546 6.56 17.07 6.32
C ILE A 546 6.19 16.55 7.72
N SER A 547 6.12 17.41 8.75
CA SER A 547 5.73 17.00 10.11
C SER A 547 4.25 16.64 10.22
N ARG A 548 3.46 17.11 9.25
CA ARG A 548 2.01 16.89 9.09
C ARG A 548 1.67 16.02 7.88
N ALA A 549 2.67 15.34 7.31
CA ALA A 549 2.45 14.41 6.22
C ALA A 549 1.53 13.26 6.66
N ALA A 550 0.79 12.70 5.70
CA ALA A 550 -0.04 11.50 5.87
C ALA A 550 -1.22 11.62 6.85
N MET A 551 -1.62 12.84 7.20
CA MET A 551 -2.71 13.08 8.17
C MET A 551 -4.11 12.97 7.56
N THR A 552 -4.22 13.14 6.24
CA THR A 552 -5.53 13.11 5.57
C THR A 552 -6.16 11.71 5.65
N PRO A 553 -7.39 11.57 6.14
CA PRO A 553 -8.09 10.28 6.14
C PRO A 553 -8.45 9.88 4.71
N LEU A 554 -8.54 8.57 4.46
CA LEU A 554 -9.09 8.05 3.22
C LEU A 554 -10.62 8.20 3.25
N LYS A 555 -11.17 9.08 2.41
CA LYS A 555 -12.60 9.42 2.46
C LYS A 555 -13.48 8.21 2.12
N ARG A 556 -13.26 7.60 0.96
CA ARG A 556 -13.92 6.33 0.56
C ARG A 556 -13.00 5.48 -0.30
N PHE A 557 -12.96 4.19 0.00
CA PHE A 557 -12.30 3.18 -0.83
C PHE A 557 -13.16 1.92 -0.86
N LYS A 558 -13.97 1.80 -1.91
CA LYS A 558 -15.03 0.79 -2.00
C LYS A 558 -15.02 0.09 -3.35
N GLY A 559 -15.05 -1.24 -3.36
CA GLY A 559 -15.28 -2.01 -4.59
C GLY A 559 -14.11 -2.01 -5.57
N ASN A 560 -12.95 -1.44 -5.20
CA ASN A 560 -11.81 -1.31 -6.11
C ASN A 560 -11.17 -2.68 -6.42
N TYR A 561 -10.41 -2.74 -7.50
CA TYR A 561 -9.74 -3.94 -8.00
C TYR A 561 -8.26 -3.68 -8.20
N CYS A 562 -7.43 -4.63 -7.82
CA CYS A 562 -6.03 -4.68 -8.20
C CYS A 562 -5.70 -6.05 -8.78
N SER A 563 -4.97 -6.06 -9.89
CA SER A 563 -4.38 -7.26 -10.47
C SER A 563 -2.98 -6.95 -10.94
N THR A 564 -2.06 -7.88 -10.69
CA THR A 564 -0.77 -7.94 -11.40
C THR A 564 0.14 -6.75 -11.10
N ALA A 565 0.51 -6.64 -9.84
CA ALA A 565 1.49 -5.67 -9.36
C ALA A 565 2.21 -6.27 -8.16
N MET A 566 3.47 -5.88 -7.94
CA MET A 566 4.19 -6.31 -6.74
C MET A 566 3.40 -5.93 -5.51
N ASN A 567 3.00 -4.66 -5.42
CA ASN A 567 2.21 -4.12 -4.32
C ASN A 567 0.77 -3.81 -4.75
N SER A 568 -0.17 -4.10 -3.87
CA SER A 568 -1.60 -3.85 -4.08
C SER A 568 -2.02 -2.51 -3.48
N PHE A 569 -1.89 -2.35 -2.17
CA PHE A 569 -2.27 -1.12 -1.46
C PHE A 569 -1.21 -0.74 -0.41
N ASN A 570 -0.51 0.36 -0.65
CA ASN A 570 0.59 0.84 0.19
C ASN A 570 0.25 2.13 0.95
N THR A 571 0.72 2.22 2.19
CA THR A 571 0.53 3.38 3.06
C THR A 571 1.83 3.97 3.62
N ILE A 572 2.97 3.51 3.13
CA ILE A 572 4.31 3.82 3.64
C ILE A 572 5.11 4.67 2.64
N GLY A 573 6.15 5.35 3.15
CA GLY A 573 7.00 6.24 2.35
C GLY A 573 7.91 5.50 1.40
N ASN A 574 8.63 4.51 1.93
CA ASN A 574 9.53 3.64 1.18
C ASN A 574 9.09 2.19 1.34
N THR A 575 9.26 1.41 0.29
CA THR A 575 9.14 -0.05 0.34
C THR A 575 10.54 -0.68 0.43
N THR A 576 10.72 -1.92 -0.01
CA THR A 576 12.07 -2.45 -0.25
C THR A 576 12.62 -1.85 -1.53
N ALA A 577 13.95 -1.77 -1.66
CA ALA A 577 14.56 -1.51 -2.96
C ALA A 577 14.07 -2.53 -4.00
N CYS A 578 13.71 -2.03 -5.18
CA CYS A 578 13.40 -2.87 -6.33
C CYS A 578 14.68 -3.49 -6.90
N PHE A 579 15.16 -4.56 -6.26
CA PHE A 579 16.36 -5.26 -6.70
C PHE A 579 16.23 -5.68 -8.17
N GLY A 580 17.27 -5.47 -8.97
CA GLY A 580 17.24 -5.74 -10.42
C GLY A 580 16.93 -4.53 -11.28
N VAL A 581 16.48 -3.41 -10.70
CA VAL A 581 16.41 -2.09 -11.35
C VAL A 581 17.65 -1.28 -10.94
N GLY A 582 18.37 -0.69 -11.90
CA GLY A 582 19.61 0.04 -11.60
C GLY A 582 20.61 0.12 -12.75
N SER A 583 21.91 0.20 -12.45
CA SER A 583 22.98 0.23 -13.45
C SER A 583 23.77 -1.09 -13.50
N GLY A 584 23.74 -1.79 -14.65
CA GLY A 584 24.44 -3.07 -14.81
C GLY A 584 23.83 -3.97 -15.88
N SER A 585 24.35 -5.20 -16.03
CA SER A 585 23.75 -6.25 -16.89
C SER A 585 23.92 -7.63 -16.24
N PRO A 586 22.84 -8.43 -16.09
CA PRO A 586 21.44 -8.12 -16.44
C PRO A 586 20.75 -7.24 -15.38
N GLN A 587 20.19 -6.10 -15.77
CA GLN A 587 19.34 -5.22 -14.94
C GLN A 587 18.36 -4.45 -15.82
N LEU A 588 17.27 -3.97 -15.23
CA LEU A 588 16.37 -2.98 -15.81
C LEU A 588 16.99 -1.60 -15.65
N ALA A 589 17.67 -1.12 -16.69
CA ALA A 589 18.36 0.17 -16.65
C ALA A 589 17.36 1.34 -16.75
N PRO A 590 17.35 2.30 -15.79
CA PRO A 590 16.52 3.49 -15.92
C PRO A 590 16.87 4.29 -17.17
N VAL A 591 15.86 4.78 -17.88
CA VAL A 591 16.06 5.73 -18.98
C VAL A 591 16.39 7.10 -18.38
N SER A 592 17.57 7.62 -18.74
CA SER A 592 18.05 8.91 -18.24
C SER A 592 17.12 10.06 -18.61
N ASN A 593 16.71 10.85 -17.60
CA ASN A 593 15.98 12.09 -17.80
C ASN A 593 16.91 13.30 -17.61
N PRO A 594 17.30 14.04 -18.68
CA PRO A 594 18.15 15.22 -18.54
C PRO A 594 17.43 16.43 -17.89
N LEU A 595 16.11 16.37 -17.72
CA LEU A 595 15.30 17.42 -17.11
C LEU A 595 15.03 17.17 -15.62
N ALA A 596 15.21 15.94 -15.13
CA ALA A 596 15.06 15.61 -13.73
C ALA A 596 16.27 16.13 -12.95
N PRO A 597 16.08 17.02 -11.96
CA PRO A 597 17.19 17.52 -11.17
C PRO A 597 17.70 16.45 -10.21
N SER A 598 18.96 16.57 -9.78
CA SER A 598 19.47 15.84 -8.63
C SER A 598 18.58 16.09 -7.41
N SER A 599 18.31 15.04 -6.65
CA SER A 599 17.57 15.04 -5.37
C SER A 599 18.19 15.98 -4.33
N GLN A 600 19.46 16.34 -4.49
CA GLN A 600 20.21 17.22 -3.58
C GLN A 600 20.24 18.69 -4.04
N SER A 601 19.66 19.01 -5.20
CA SER A 601 19.68 20.36 -5.74
C SER A 601 18.53 21.21 -5.21
N ALA A 602 18.67 22.55 -5.21
CA ALA A 602 17.59 23.46 -4.84
C ALA A 602 16.33 23.33 -5.73
N ALA A 603 16.48 22.82 -6.95
CA ALA A 603 15.36 22.57 -7.85
C ALA A 603 14.48 21.37 -7.40
N ALA A 604 15.04 20.46 -6.58
CA ALA A 604 14.32 19.28 -6.08
C ALA A 604 13.07 19.68 -5.27
N ASP A 605 13.18 20.74 -4.46
CA ASP A 605 12.12 21.26 -3.55
C ASP A 605 10.80 21.62 -4.24
N SER A 606 10.85 21.93 -5.53
CA SER A 606 9.69 22.29 -6.35
C SER A 606 9.42 21.31 -7.48
N TYR A 607 10.30 20.31 -7.67
CA TYR A 607 10.18 19.29 -8.72
C TYR A 607 9.54 18.01 -8.20
N TYR A 608 10.00 17.51 -7.06
CA TYR A 608 9.55 16.24 -6.49
C TYR A 608 8.49 16.47 -5.41
N PRO A 609 7.50 15.56 -5.26
CA PRO A 609 6.58 15.63 -4.14
C PRO A 609 7.31 15.46 -2.81
N VAL A 610 6.77 16.07 -1.77
CA VAL A 610 7.27 15.99 -0.40
C VAL A 610 6.64 14.77 0.26
N VAL A 611 7.44 13.71 0.41
CA VAL A 611 7.01 12.42 0.96
C VAL A 611 7.79 12.11 2.23
N SER A 612 7.08 11.75 3.30
CA SER A 612 7.70 11.20 4.49
C SER A 612 8.28 9.82 4.18
N GLN A 613 9.58 9.65 4.40
CA GLN A 613 10.26 8.36 4.21
C GLN A 613 9.83 7.30 5.24
N GLY A 614 9.21 7.73 6.34
CA GLY A 614 8.75 6.84 7.42
C GLY A 614 7.49 6.06 7.06
N GLY A 615 7.10 5.16 7.97
CA GLY A 615 5.83 4.44 7.85
C GLY A 615 4.72 5.15 8.62
N GLY A 616 3.60 5.50 7.98
CA GLY A 616 2.40 5.89 8.70
C GLY A 616 1.33 6.63 7.92
N ARG A 617 0.06 6.34 8.26
CA ARG A 617 -1.12 7.14 7.88
C ARG A 617 -1.84 7.57 9.14
N PHE A 618 -1.73 8.82 9.53
CA PHE A 618 -2.32 9.32 10.77
C PHE A 618 -3.69 9.92 10.49
N ALA A 619 -4.65 9.09 10.05
CA ALA A 619 -5.98 9.53 9.66
C ALA A 619 -6.62 10.40 10.75
N THR A 620 -6.68 11.70 10.49
CA THR A 620 -7.07 12.73 11.46
C THR A 620 -8.38 13.38 11.01
N SER A 621 -9.39 13.43 11.88
CA SER A 621 -10.65 14.13 11.62
C SER A 621 -10.45 15.64 11.61
N CYS A 622 -11.26 16.34 10.82
CA CYS A 622 -11.29 17.79 10.81
C CYS A 622 -12.69 18.31 10.54
N ASP A 623 -13.28 18.91 11.58
CA ASP A 623 -14.63 19.52 11.52
C ASP A 623 -14.58 21.05 11.36
N THR A 624 -13.39 21.62 11.11
CA THR A 624 -13.15 23.06 10.98
C THR A 624 -12.93 23.48 9.53
N GLY A 625 -13.10 24.78 9.25
CA GLY A 625 -12.79 25.36 7.93
C GLY A 625 -11.29 25.40 7.60
N ASP A 626 -10.42 25.40 8.62
CA ASP A 626 -8.97 25.29 8.48
C ASP A 626 -8.44 24.15 9.35
N CYS A 627 -7.82 23.14 8.71
CA CYS A 627 -7.26 21.96 9.34
C CYS A 627 -5.74 22.07 9.61
N SER A 628 -5.12 23.22 9.33
CA SER A 628 -3.66 23.41 9.46
C SER A 628 -3.14 23.29 10.90
N THR A 629 -4.02 23.53 11.88
CA THR A 629 -3.68 23.52 13.31
C THR A 629 -4.25 22.32 14.08
N VAL A 630 -5.04 21.46 13.42
CA VAL A 630 -5.65 20.29 14.07
C VAL A 630 -4.55 19.34 14.56
N PRO A 631 -4.55 18.93 15.84
CA PRO A 631 -3.59 17.98 16.37
C PRO A 631 -3.69 16.64 15.63
N LYS A 632 -2.53 16.10 15.24
CA LYS A 632 -2.41 14.80 14.57
C LYS A 632 -3.01 13.69 15.42
N CYS A 633 -3.70 12.74 14.79
CA CYS A 633 -4.09 11.49 15.42
C CYS A 633 -2.84 10.79 16.01
N ALA A 634 -2.83 10.70 17.34
CA ALA A 634 -1.74 10.17 18.14
C ALA A 634 -2.25 9.93 19.57
N ALA A 635 -1.45 9.25 20.40
CA ALA A 635 -1.75 9.16 21.83
C ALA A 635 -1.88 10.54 22.50
N GLY A 636 -2.91 10.69 23.32
CA GLY A 636 -3.32 11.97 23.92
C GLY A 636 -4.13 12.88 22.99
N SER A 637 -4.42 12.46 21.76
CA SER A 637 -5.28 13.15 20.80
C SER A 637 -6.19 12.18 20.05
N GLU A 638 -6.60 11.09 20.72
CA GLU A 638 -7.41 10.01 20.18
C GLU A 638 -8.79 10.48 19.67
N GLN A 639 -9.32 11.57 20.22
CA GLN A 639 -10.57 12.19 19.77
C GLN A 639 -10.51 12.70 18.31
N ASN A 640 -9.30 12.95 17.79
CA ASN A 640 -9.10 13.36 16.41
C ASN A 640 -8.84 12.17 15.47
N CYS A 641 -8.81 10.93 15.97
CA CYS A 641 -8.45 9.78 15.16
C CYS A 641 -9.64 9.27 14.33
N MET A 642 -9.34 8.80 13.12
CA MET A 642 -10.28 8.13 12.22
C MET A 642 -9.73 6.76 11.82
N ILE A 643 -10.63 5.88 11.41
CA ILE A 643 -10.24 4.61 10.80
C ILE A 643 -9.88 4.81 9.32
N THR A 644 -9.05 3.92 8.77
CA THR A 644 -8.92 3.73 7.32
C THR A 644 -9.59 2.42 6.92
N ALA A 645 -10.62 2.50 6.06
CA ALA A 645 -11.41 1.35 5.66
C ALA A 645 -11.14 0.95 4.19
N LEU A 646 -10.89 -0.34 3.97
CA LEU A 646 -10.90 -0.99 2.66
C LEU A 646 -12.14 -1.90 2.59
N ASP A 647 -13.16 -1.47 1.85
CA ASP A 647 -14.42 -2.20 1.72
C ASP A 647 -14.57 -2.78 0.31
N ARG A 648 -14.95 -4.06 0.21
CA ARG A 648 -15.16 -4.75 -1.08
C ARG A 648 -13.96 -4.68 -2.03
N TYR A 649 -12.74 -4.69 -1.50
CA TYR A 649 -11.53 -4.64 -2.31
C TYR A 649 -11.19 -6.02 -2.87
N THR A 650 -11.01 -6.17 -4.18
CA THR A 650 -10.55 -7.44 -4.77
C THR A 650 -9.13 -7.29 -5.30
N SER A 651 -8.23 -8.18 -4.92
CA SER A 651 -6.80 -8.05 -5.19
C SER A 651 -6.17 -9.39 -5.58
N SER A 652 -5.44 -9.43 -6.70
CA SER A 652 -4.85 -10.68 -7.22
C SER A 652 -3.43 -10.50 -7.80
N PHE A 653 -2.63 -11.57 -7.75
CA PHE A 653 -1.31 -11.69 -8.39
C PHE A 653 -0.26 -10.71 -7.84
N HIS A 654 0.17 -10.93 -6.60
CA HIS A 654 1.17 -10.09 -5.90
C HIS A 654 2.44 -10.85 -5.50
N TRP A 655 3.57 -10.16 -5.49
CA TRP A 655 4.90 -10.76 -5.26
C TRP A 655 5.82 -9.90 -4.40
N THR A 656 5.27 -9.22 -3.39
CA THR A 656 6.05 -8.33 -2.50
C THR A 656 7.24 -9.02 -1.84
N GLU A 657 8.27 -8.23 -1.51
CA GLU A 657 9.35 -8.70 -0.64
C GLU A 657 8.80 -8.95 0.75
N THR A 658 9.50 -9.73 1.54
CA THR A 658 8.93 -10.36 2.73
C THR A 658 8.83 -9.53 3.97
N ASN A 659 9.54 -8.41 4.04
CA ASN A 659 9.29 -7.40 5.07
C ASN A 659 8.11 -6.49 4.70
N PHE A 660 7.53 -6.69 3.51
CA PHE A 660 6.36 -5.99 3.00
C PHE A 660 5.30 -7.01 2.58
N ALA A 661 4.09 -6.53 2.32
CA ALA A 661 2.99 -7.38 1.87
C ALA A 661 2.24 -6.65 0.78
N ALA A 662 1.52 -7.41 -0.06
CA ALA A 662 0.70 -6.85 -1.11
C ALA A 662 -0.16 -5.70 -0.59
N ILE A 663 -0.76 -5.90 0.58
CA ILE A 663 -1.44 -4.85 1.33
C ILE A 663 -0.68 -4.66 2.64
N TRP A 664 -0.05 -3.50 2.78
CA TRP A 664 0.77 -3.17 3.95
C TRP A 664 0.25 -1.93 4.67
N LEU A 665 -0.36 -2.15 5.83
CA LEU A 665 -1.09 -1.12 6.59
C LEU A 665 -0.40 -0.85 7.93
N ARG A 666 0.16 0.35 8.12
CA ARG A 666 0.81 0.74 9.39
C ARG A 666 0.88 2.25 9.63
N PRO A 667 0.99 2.74 10.87
CA PRO A 667 0.38 2.25 12.10
C PRO A 667 -0.85 3.11 12.44
N GLN A 668 -2.07 2.56 12.41
CA GLN A 668 -3.34 3.22 12.83
C GLN A 668 -4.49 2.20 12.79
N TRP A 669 -5.70 2.63 13.15
CA TRP A 669 -6.91 1.82 12.97
C TRP A 669 -7.21 1.52 11.50
N TYR A 670 -7.29 0.22 11.20
CA TYR A 670 -7.62 -0.30 9.88
C TYR A 670 -8.80 -1.27 9.96
N LEU A 671 -9.68 -1.18 8.95
CA LEU A 671 -10.76 -2.13 8.72
C LEU A 671 -10.68 -2.63 7.28
N MET A 672 -10.42 -3.91 7.08
CA MET A 672 -10.58 -4.55 5.77
C MET A 672 -11.78 -5.50 5.81
N THR A 673 -12.80 -5.23 5.00
CA THR A 673 -14.08 -5.93 5.06
C THR A 673 -14.67 -6.26 3.71
N ASN A 674 -15.43 -7.35 3.64
CA ASN A 674 -16.12 -7.82 2.42
C ASN A 674 -15.19 -7.96 1.20
N SER A 675 -13.89 -8.15 1.42
CA SER A 675 -12.84 -8.06 0.41
C SER A 675 -12.33 -9.44 0.01
N VAL A 676 -11.63 -9.51 -1.13
CA VAL A 676 -11.04 -10.73 -1.66
C VAL A 676 -9.56 -10.50 -1.94
N LEU A 677 -8.70 -11.39 -1.46
CA LEU A 677 -7.27 -11.40 -1.79
C LEU A 677 -6.89 -12.78 -2.33
N THR A 678 -6.32 -12.83 -3.53
CA THR A 678 -6.00 -14.09 -4.21
C THR A 678 -4.59 -14.14 -4.77
N ASP A 679 -4.09 -15.34 -5.02
CA ASP A 679 -2.88 -15.58 -5.82
C ASP A 679 -1.68 -14.72 -5.36
N VAL A 680 -1.41 -14.70 -4.06
CA VAL A 680 -0.23 -14.03 -3.50
C VAL A 680 0.95 -15.00 -3.55
N GLN A 681 2.15 -14.56 -3.88
CA GLN A 681 3.36 -15.39 -3.83
C GLN A 681 4.10 -15.37 -2.50
N ASN A 682 4.13 -14.22 -1.82
CA ASN A 682 4.93 -13.99 -0.63
C ASN A 682 4.04 -13.52 0.53
N GLY A 683 3.99 -12.19 0.80
CA GLY A 683 3.13 -11.58 1.80
C GLY A 683 1.84 -11.02 1.20
N GLY A 684 0.68 -11.48 1.68
CA GLY A 684 -0.62 -11.03 1.22
C GLY A 684 -1.07 -9.75 1.92
N LEU A 685 -1.84 -9.92 2.99
CA LEU A 685 -2.24 -8.83 3.88
C LEU A 685 -1.38 -8.84 5.13
N THR A 686 -0.82 -7.69 5.48
CA THR A 686 -0.19 -7.45 6.78
C THR A 686 -0.65 -6.13 7.36
N ILE A 687 -1.02 -6.15 8.64
CA ILE A 687 -1.31 -4.95 9.42
C ILE A 687 -0.33 -4.87 10.58
N VAL A 688 0.24 -3.68 10.81
CA VAL A 688 1.38 -3.49 11.72
C VAL A 688 1.16 -2.26 12.61
N THR A 689 1.36 -2.42 13.92
CA THR A 689 1.39 -1.31 14.89
C THR A 689 2.79 -0.76 15.12
N GLY A 690 3.84 -1.55 14.85
CA GLY A 690 5.25 -1.18 15.09
C GLY A 690 5.87 -1.83 16.32
N GLY A 691 5.11 -2.67 17.04
CA GLY A 691 5.66 -3.68 17.97
C GLY A 691 6.26 -3.15 19.27
N GLY A 692 6.11 -1.86 19.56
CA GLY A 692 6.75 -1.20 20.70
C GLY A 692 5.86 -0.99 21.93
N TYR A 693 6.50 -0.79 23.09
CA TYR A 693 5.86 -0.44 24.37
C TYR A 693 5.34 1.01 24.44
N THR A 694 5.52 1.78 23.37
CA THR A 694 5.20 3.21 23.39
C THR A 694 3.77 3.44 22.94
N ALA A 695 3.10 4.44 23.52
CA ALA A 695 1.76 4.82 23.08
C ALA A 695 1.76 5.46 21.66
N SER A 696 2.92 5.68 21.05
CA SER A 696 3.01 6.08 19.64
C SER A 696 2.86 4.92 18.65
N ASP A 697 3.18 3.69 19.06
CA ASP A 697 3.08 2.49 18.21
C ASP A 697 1.72 1.80 18.41
N VAL A 698 1.28 1.68 19.67
CA VAL A 698 -0.05 1.16 20.04
C VAL A 698 -0.81 2.26 20.78
N ILE A 699 -1.55 3.06 20.00
CA ILE A 699 -2.41 4.11 20.57
C ILE A 699 -3.50 3.42 21.41
N PRO A 700 -3.88 3.97 22.59
CA PRO A 700 -4.93 3.38 23.41
C PRO A 700 -6.20 3.07 22.61
N GLY A 701 -6.63 1.82 22.67
CA GLY A 701 -7.80 1.34 21.93
C GLY A 701 -7.53 0.99 20.46
N HIS A 702 -6.27 0.92 20.04
CA HIS A 702 -5.88 0.45 18.72
C HIS A 702 -6.49 -0.93 18.43
N TRP A 703 -7.17 -1.02 17.29
CA TRP A 703 -7.58 -2.27 16.69
C TRP A 703 -7.35 -2.19 15.19
N ALA A 704 -6.93 -3.31 14.63
CA ALA A 704 -6.89 -3.54 13.20
C ALA A 704 -7.65 -4.83 12.92
N LEU A 705 -8.70 -4.75 12.12
CA LEU A 705 -9.63 -5.85 11.93
C LEU A 705 -9.74 -6.25 10.46
N VAL A 706 -9.58 -7.55 10.22
CA VAL A 706 -9.83 -8.21 8.95
C VAL A 706 -11.08 -9.05 9.11
N ARG A 707 -12.17 -8.66 8.45
CA ARG A 707 -13.48 -9.29 8.67
C ARG A 707 -14.26 -9.60 7.39
N LYS A 708 -14.92 -10.77 7.32
CA LYS A 708 -15.79 -11.13 6.16
C LYS A 708 -15.06 -11.09 4.82
N ASN A 709 -13.81 -11.51 4.80
CA ASN A 709 -13.00 -11.55 3.58
C ASN A 709 -12.86 -12.98 3.05
N ALA A 710 -12.53 -13.12 1.77
CA ALA A 710 -12.12 -14.38 1.17
C ALA A 710 -10.65 -14.30 0.75
N PHE A 711 -9.86 -15.25 1.22
CA PHE A 711 -8.44 -15.42 0.91
C PHE A 711 -8.29 -16.69 0.05
N VAL A 712 -7.85 -16.55 -1.19
CA VAL A 712 -7.78 -17.66 -2.15
C VAL A 712 -6.34 -17.93 -2.60
N GLY A 713 -5.83 -19.15 -2.40
CA GLY A 713 -4.44 -19.47 -2.72
C GLY A 713 -4.18 -19.53 -4.22
N ASN A 714 -5.07 -20.17 -4.99
CA ASN A 714 -4.96 -20.29 -6.44
C ASN A 714 -6.33 -20.18 -7.13
N THR A 715 -6.46 -19.22 -8.05
CA THR A 715 -7.70 -19.04 -8.83
C THR A 715 -7.64 -19.66 -10.22
N GLN A 716 -6.45 -20.10 -10.68
CA GLN A 716 -6.20 -20.58 -12.05
C GLN A 716 -5.17 -21.72 -12.09
N LYS A 717 -5.59 -22.94 -11.72
CA LYS A 717 -4.71 -24.12 -11.58
C LYS A 717 -4.00 -24.52 -12.89
N ASP A 718 -4.60 -24.21 -14.04
CA ASP A 718 -4.10 -24.61 -15.37
C ASP A 718 -3.26 -23.52 -16.08
N ASN A 719 -3.05 -22.36 -15.46
CA ASN A 719 -2.28 -21.26 -16.07
C ASN A 719 -0.85 -21.22 -15.47
N PRO A 720 0.20 -21.57 -16.24
CA PRO A 720 1.57 -21.59 -15.72
C PRO A 720 2.09 -20.21 -15.30
N TYR A 721 1.55 -19.12 -15.83
CA TYR A 721 1.92 -17.76 -15.43
C TYR A 721 1.17 -17.27 -14.18
N ALA A 722 0.16 -18.01 -13.73
CA ALA A 722 -0.62 -17.77 -12.52
C ALA A 722 -0.45 -18.91 -11.48
N SER A 723 0.60 -19.72 -11.63
CA SER A 723 0.90 -20.81 -10.70
C SER A 723 1.05 -20.30 -9.27
N ASN A 724 0.53 -21.04 -8.28
CA ASN A 724 0.76 -20.77 -6.87
C ASN A 724 2.25 -20.93 -6.46
N GLY A 725 3.07 -21.55 -7.30
CA GLY A 725 4.54 -21.60 -7.17
C GLY A 725 5.31 -20.48 -7.89
N SER A 726 4.62 -19.42 -8.30
CA SER A 726 5.09 -18.25 -9.05
C SER A 726 5.15 -18.47 -10.57
N PRO A 727 5.23 -17.40 -11.39
CA PRO A 727 5.34 -17.53 -12.84
C PRO A 727 6.67 -18.18 -13.27
N PHE A 728 7.67 -18.28 -12.38
CA PHE A 728 8.93 -18.98 -12.61
C PHE A 728 8.84 -20.41 -12.06
N ASN A 729 8.44 -21.31 -12.96
CA ASN A 729 8.22 -22.73 -12.70
C ASN A 729 8.50 -23.53 -13.98
N PRO A 730 8.61 -24.88 -13.95
CA PRO A 730 8.99 -25.69 -15.10
C PRO A 730 8.17 -25.47 -16.39
N GLN A 731 6.92 -25.03 -16.29
CA GLN A 731 6.00 -24.76 -17.40
C GLN A 731 5.84 -23.27 -17.73
N GLY A 732 6.37 -22.37 -16.90
CA GLY A 732 6.32 -20.91 -17.05
C GLY A 732 7.66 -20.30 -17.45
N LEU A 733 7.97 -19.15 -16.85
CA LEU A 733 9.18 -18.37 -17.10
C LEU A 733 10.45 -19.00 -16.49
N ARG A 734 11.59 -18.45 -16.90
CA ARG A 734 12.90 -18.67 -16.30
C ARG A 734 13.46 -17.33 -15.88
N CYS A 735 14.18 -17.32 -14.77
CA CYS A 735 14.91 -16.14 -14.36
C CYS A 735 16.14 -15.92 -15.26
N ASP A 736 16.51 -14.67 -15.48
CA ASP A 736 17.70 -14.30 -16.25
C ASP A 736 19.01 -14.72 -15.49
N ALA A 737 20.04 -15.18 -16.21
CA ALA A 737 21.32 -15.64 -15.64
C ALA A 737 22.48 -14.64 -15.87
N PRO A 738 23.51 -14.54 -14.98
CA PRO A 738 23.76 -15.39 -13.80
C PRO A 738 23.12 -14.88 -12.49
N PHE A 739 22.62 -15.83 -11.69
CA PHE A 739 22.13 -15.62 -10.32
C PHE A 739 23.26 -15.20 -9.38
N GLY A 740 23.24 -13.95 -8.92
CA GLY A 740 24.20 -13.42 -7.95
C GLY A 740 23.58 -12.50 -6.90
N GLY A 741 22.25 -12.53 -6.72
CA GLY A 741 21.52 -11.58 -5.89
C GLY A 741 20.26 -12.15 -5.23
N ASN A 742 19.52 -11.28 -4.56
CA ASN A 742 18.30 -11.53 -3.78
C ASN A 742 17.01 -11.28 -4.59
N HIS A 743 17.02 -11.61 -5.89
CA HIS A 743 15.87 -11.46 -6.78
C HIS A 743 15.98 -12.36 -8.01
N CYS A 744 14.85 -12.59 -8.67
CA CYS A 744 14.71 -13.19 -9.99
C CYS A 744 14.25 -12.12 -10.97
N LEU A 745 15.07 -11.83 -11.99
CA LEU A 745 14.76 -10.85 -13.01
C LEU A 745 14.17 -11.51 -14.25
N SER A 746 13.19 -10.86 -14.87
CA SER A 746 12.84 -11.05 -16.27
C SER A 746 12.88 -9.70 -16.99
N ALA A 747 14.00 -9.41 -17.65
CA ALA A 747 14.22 -8.11 -18.30
C ALA A 747 13.25 -7.87 -19.47
N ALA A 748 12.93 -8.93 -20.22
CA ALA A 748 11.98 -8.89 -21.32
C ALA A 748 10.56 -8.53 -20.83
N GLU A 749 10.14 -9.13 -19.72
CA GLU A 749 8.84 -8.86 -19.09
C GLU A 749 8.85 -7.62 -18.19
N GLY A 750 10.00 -6.96 -18.02
CA GLY A 750 10.11 -5.72 -17.27
C GLY A 750 9.76 -5.85 -15.79
N VAL A 751 9.97 -7.03 -15.18
CA VAL A 751 9.61 -7.32 -13.79
C VAL A 751 10.79 -7.90 -13.01
N SER A 752 10.79 -7.63 -11.71
CA SER A 752 11.72 -8.25 -10.76
C SER A 752 10.96 -8.84 -9.58
N PHE A 753 11.31 -10.07 -9.22
CA PHE A 753 10.71 -10.82 -8.13
C PHE A 753 11.72 -10.96 -7.00
N PRO A 754 11.49 -10.35 -5.83
CA PRO A 754 12.42 -10.45 -4.72
C PRO A 754 12.50 -11.89 -4.20
N ILE A 755 13.69 -12.27 -3.77
CA ILE A 755 14.00 -13.57 -3.17
C ILE A 755 14.70 -13.31 -1.85
N SER A 756 14.15 -13.84 -0.77
CA SER A 756 14.77 -13.78 0.55
C SER A 756 14.55 -15.08 1.31
N ASN A 757 15.27 -15.25 2.43
CA ASN A 757 15.12 -16.43 3.29
C ASN A 757 13.67 -16.57 3.73
N PHE A 758 13.03 -17.72 3.54
CA PHE A 758 11.61 -17.96 3.81
C PHE A 758 10.67 -17.08 2.98
N GLY A 759 11.17 -16.55 1.87
CA GLY A 759 10.52 -15.46 1.18
C GLY A 759 9.50 -15.86 0.14
N VAL A 760 9.66 -17.07 -0.40
CA VAL A 760 9.01 -17.50 -1.63
C VAL A 760 8.05 -18.64 -1.32
N ASN A 761 6.90 -18.28 -0.74
CA ASN A 761 5.75 -19.13 -0.48
C ASN A 761 4.58 -18.28 0.03
N GLN A 762 3.36 -18.73 -0.27
CA GLN A 762 2.15 -17.98 0.02
C GLN A 762 1.92 -17.86 1.53
N ARG A 763 1.58 -16.66 1.99
CA ARG A 763 1.00 -16.35 3.30
C ARG A 763 -0.06 -15.28 3.11
N LEU A 764 -1.33 -15.68 3.07
CA LEU A 764 -2.41 -14.78 2.69
C LEU A 764 -2.69 -13.74 3.78
N PHE A 765 -2.70 -14.16 5.05
CA PHE A 765 -2.68 -13.26 6.19
C PHE A 765 -1.37 -13.42 6.95
N ASN A 766 -0.60 -12.33 7.06
CA ASN A 766 0.66 -12.33 7.77
C ASN A 766 0.51 -11.62 9.11
N ILE A 767 1.10 -12.25 10.11
CA ILE A 767 1.18 -11.72 11.46
C ILE A 767 2.48 -10.93 11.57
N TYR A 768 2.41 -9.66 11.95
CA TYR A 768 3.58 -8.80 12.07
C TYR A 768 3.29 -7.64 13.01
N ASP A 769 3.90 -7.66 14.20
CA ASP A 769 3.51 -6.80 15.32
C ASP A 769 1.99 -6.76 15.59
N GLY A 770 1.57 -6.24 16.75
CA GLY A 770 0.14 -6.24 17.05
C GLY A 770 -0.19 -5.47 18.29
N PRO A 771 -1.48 -5.26 18.59
CA PRO A 771 -2.61 -6.17 18.31
C PRO A 771 -3.25 -6.05 16.92
N VAL A 772 -3.68 -7.19 16.36
CA VAL A 772 -4.44 -7.34 15.09
C VAL A 772 -5.47 -8.48 15.23
N TYR A 773 -6.64 -8.35 14.62
CA TYR A 773 -7.76 -9.26 14.81
C TYR A 773 -8.33 -9.78 13.49
N GLN A 774 -8.91 -10.98 13.55
CA GLN A 774 -9.59 -11.64 12.44
C GLN A 774 -10.97 -12.13 12.86
N ASP A 775 -11.97 -11.87 12.03
CA ASP A 775 -13.35 -12.29 12.28
C ASP A 775 -14.02 -12.76 10.99
N SER A 776 -14.52 -13.99 10.96
CA SER A 776 -15.38 -14.45 9.86
C SER A 776 -14.69 -14.37 8.47
N ASN A 777 -13.41 -14.74 8.38
CA ASN A 777 -12.70 -14.81 7.09
C ASN A 777 -12.74 -16.24 6.54
N ALA A 778 -12.85 -16.37 5.22
CA ALA A 778 -12.73 -17.63 4.49
C ALA A 778 -11.36 -17.77 3.84
N TYR A 779 -10.77 -18.97 3.93
CA TYR A 779 -9.50 -19.36 3.31
C TYR A 779 -9.74 -20.57 2.40
N LEU A 780 -9.39 -20.44 1.13
CA LEU A 780 -9.83 -21.33 0.05
C LEU A 780 -8.67 -21.69 -0.89
N ASP A 781 -8.58 -22.94 -1.34
CA ASP A 781 -7.64 -23.41 -2.37
C ASP A 781 -6.15 -23.06 -2.07
N ILE A 782 -5.67 -23.41 -0.88
CA ILE A 782 -4.31 -23.11 -0.41
C ILE A 782 -3.53 -24.40 -0.17
N ASN A 783 -2.68 -24.73 -1.14
CA ASN A 783 -2.01 -26.01 -1.19
C ASN A 783 -0.49 -25.87 -1.37
N PRO A 784 0.31 -26.73 -0.70
CA PRO A 784 1.75 -26.84 -0.92
C PRO A 784 2.11 -27.11 -2.37
N VAL A 785 3.32 -26.72 -2.77
CA VAL A 785 3.86 -27.02 -4.10
C VAL A 785 5.21 -27.71 -3.96
N HIS A 786 5.35 -28.90 -4.53
CA HIS A 786 6.61 -29.62 -4.54
C HIS A 786 7.62 -28.98 -5.49
N VAL A 787 8.88 -28.92 -5.05
CA VAL A 787 10.00 -28.35 -5.81
C VAL A 787 10.91 -29.49 -6.24
N ASP A 788 10.57 -30.09 -7.38
CA ASP A 788 11.08 -31.39 -7.80
C ASP A 788 12.57 -31.40 -8.24
N ASP A 789 13.17 -30.24 -8.48
CA ASP A 789 14.60 -30.07 -8.82
C ASP A 789 15.48 -29.67 -7.62
N CYS A 790 14.89 -29.69 -6.42
CA CYS A 790 15.59 -29.53 -5.14
C CYS A 790 15.54 -30.81 -4.30
N SER A 791 16.59 -31.00 -3.49
CA SER A 791 16.70 -32.10 -2.53
C SER A 791 17.23 -31.58 -1.19
N PRO A 792 17.21 -32.40 -0.12
CA PRO A 792 17.86 -32.05 1.16
C PRO A 792 19.37 -31.80 1.04
N GLN A 793 19.99 -32.21 -0.06
CA GLN A 793 21.41 -31.97 -0.35
C GLN A 793 21.65 -30.70 -1.17
N GLY A 794 20.58 -29.94 -1.49
CA GLY A 794 20.61 -28.75 -2.32
C GLY A 794 19.86 -28.92 -3.64
N CYS A 795 19.76 -27.82 -4.40
CA CYS A 795 19.10 -27.76 -5.69
C CYS A 795 20.07 -27.98 -6.86
N VAL A 796 19.57 -28.53 -7.97
CA VAL A 796 20.38 -28.83 -9.16
C VAL A 796 20.54 -27.59 -10.03
N GLY A 797 21.74 -27.01 -10.09
CA GLY A 797 22.00 -25.84 -10.93
C GLY A 797 21.17 -24.61 -10.48
N VAL A 798 20.68 -23.81 -11.44
CA VAL A 798 19.66 -22.78 -11.16
C VAL A 798 18.30 -23.45 -11.24
N SER A 799 17.58 -23.47 -10.11
CA SER A 799 16.26 -24.08 -10.01
C SER A 799 15.29 -23.44 -11.00
N LEU A 800 14.45 -24.26 -11.64
CA LEU A 800 13.37 -23.81 -12.52
C LEU A 800 12.23 -23.17 -11.73
N TRP A 801 12.09 -23.54 -10.45
CA TRP A 801 11.18 -22.91 -9.51
C TRP A 801 11.83 -21.70 -8.83
N LEU A 802 11.09 -20.60 -8.67
CA LEU A 802 11.56 -19.44 -7.92
C LEU A 802 12.06 -19.81 -6.51
N ALA A 803 11.29 -20.63 -5.79
CA ALA A 803 11.57 -20.98 -4.41
C ALA A 803 12.82 -21.85 -4.22
N GLY A 804 13.23 -22.63 -5.23
CA GLY A 804 14.49 -23.37 -5.17
C GLY A 804 15.73 -22.46 -5.15
N ASN A 805 15.58 -21.19 -5.55
CA ASN A 805 16.63 -20.18 -5.48
C ASN A 805 16.62 -19.38 -4.15
N ALA A 806 15.67 -19.65 -3.24
CA ALA A 806 15.47 -18.92 -1.98
C ALA A 806 15.87 -19.77 -0.76
N LEU A 807 16.70 -19.27 0.15
CA LEU A 807 17.04 -20.02 1.38
C LEU A 807 15.79 -20.32 2.23
N GLY A 808 15.78 -21.45 2.92
CA GLY A 808 14.72 -21.83 3.87
C GLY A 808 13.51 -22.54 3.27
N LEU A 809 13.69 -23.23 2.14
CA LEU A 809 12.71 -24.15 1.57
C LEU A 809 12.60 -25.39 2.47
N PRO A 810 11.43 -25.68 3.09
CA PRO A 810 11.27 -26.85 3.95
C PRO A 810 11.35 -28.17 3.19
N GLN A 811 11.66 -29.24 3.93
CA GLN A 811 11.52 -30.63 3.48
C GLN A 811 10.46 -31.34 4.31
N ASP A 812 9.68 -32.21 3.67
CA ASP A 812 8.66 -33.01 4.34
C ASP A 812 9.27 -34.24 5.04
N SER A 813 8.42 -35.07 5.66
CA SER A 813 8.86 -36.29 6.35
C SER A 813 9.54 -37.34 5.45
N LYS A 814 9.41 -37.23 4.12
CA LYS A 814 10.04 -38.10 3.12
C LYS A 814 11.33 -37.49 2.56
N GLY A 815 11.68 -36.27 2.96
CA GLY A 815 12.82 -35.51 2.44
C GLY A 815 12.53 -34.85 1.09
N THR A 816 11.27 -34.64 0.72
CA THR A 816 10.90 -33.91 -0.50
C THR A 816 10.76 -32.42 -0.18
N CYS A 817 11.35 -31.56 -1.01
CA CYS A 817 11.30 -30.11 -0.84
C CYS A 817 9.95 -29.55 -1.31
N TYR A 818 9.40 -28.59 -0.59
CA TYR A 818 8.12 -27.98 -0.94
C TYR A 818 8.03 -26.53 -0.51
N MET A 819 7.26 -25.74 -1.26
CA MET A 819 6.73 -24.47 -0.79
C MET A 819 5.55 -24.77 0.13
N PRO A 820 5.57 -24.32 1.40
CA PRO A 820 4.53 -24.68 2.35
C PRO A 820 3.17 -24.13 1.91
N ASN A 821 3.10 -22.85 1.51
CA ASN A 821 1.86 -22.13 1.21
C ASN A 821 0.82 -22.27 2.33
N ALA A 822 0.65 -21.20 3.12
CA ALA A 822 -0.22 -21.23 4.29
C ALA A 822 -1.27 -20.13 4.23
N ALA A 823 -2.44 -20.41 4.84
CA ALA A 823 -3.48 -19.41 5.05
C ALA A 823 -2.97 -18.25 5.92
N ILE A 824 -2.39 -18.60 7.08
CA ILE A 824 -1.83 -17.67 8.05
C ILE A 824 -0.34 -17.96 8.19
N GLY A 825 0.48 -16.93 8.17
CA GLY A 825 1.93 -17.08 8.29
C GLY A 825 2.58 -16.07 9.22
N TRP A 826 3.67 -16.50 9.85
CA TRP A 826 4.55 -15.64 10.62
C TRP A 826 5.99 -15.74 10.11
N LYS A 827 6.64 -14.58 9.94
CA LYS A 827 8.02 -14.47 9.52
C LYS A 827 8.61 -13.18 10.06
N GLN A 828 9.71 -13.25 10.82
CA GLN A 828 10.79 -12.25 10.78
C GLN A 828 11.96 -12.56 11.75
N PRO A 829 13.19 -12.09 11.45
CA PRO A 829 14.13 -11.65 12.47
C PRO A 829 13.63 -10.33 13.06
N ASN A 830 13.72 -10.18 14.38
CA ASN A 830 13.16 -9.10 15.17
C ASN A 830 11.66 -9.20 15.53
N GLY A 831 11.23 -10.35 16.04
CA GLY A 831 9.87 -10.66 16.49
C GLY A 831 9.30 -9.71 17.55
N PHE A 832 8.18 -10.10 18.15
CA PHE A 832 7.38 -9.19 18.99
C PHE A 832 8.13 -8.70 20.24
N TYR A 833 8.62 -7.45 20.24
CA TYR A 833 9.13 -6.86 21.48
C TYR A 833 8.01 -6.66 22.49
N TYR A 834 6.85 -6.27 21.98
CA TYR A 834 5.60 -6.18 22.70
C TYR A 834 4.71 -7.33 22.22
N PRO A 835 4.68 -8.45 22.96
CA PRO A 835 3.91 -9.60 22.54
C PRO A 835 2.43 -9.23 22.40
N PRO A 836 1.81 -9.54 21.25
CA PRO A 836 0.53 -8.98 20.84
C PRO A 836 -0.66 -9.84 21.24
N ALA A 837 -1.80 -9.19 21.45
CA ALA A 837 -3.11 -9.85 21.46
C ALA A 837 -3.58 -10.04 20.02
N PHE A 838 -3.27 -11.19 19.41
CA PHE A 838 -3.90 -11.61 18.15
C PHE A 838 -5.07 -12.53 18.45
N HIS A 839 -6.25 -12.20 17.93
CA HIS A 839 -7.44 -13.00 18.12
C HIS A 839 -8.09 -13.33 16.79
N SER A 840 -8.64 -14.53 16.74
CA SER A 840 -9.42 -15.05 15.63
C SER A 840 -10.74 -15.61 16.12
N THR A 841 -11.78 -15.42 15.31
CA THR A 841 -13.09 -16.06 15.49
C THR A 841 -13.74 -16.35 14.15
N ASN A 842 -14.54 -17.40 14.10
CA ASN A 842 -15.36 -17.82 12.97
C ASN A 842 -14.60 -17.97 11.64
N LEU A 843 -13.33 -18.40 11.68
CA LEU A 843 -12.56 -18.64 10.46
C LEU A 843 -13.10 -19.86 9.70
N PHE A 844 -13.12 -19.79 8.37
CA PHE A 844 -13.55 -20.88 7.48
C PHE A 844 -12.39 -21.32 6.59
N PHE A 845 -12.21 -22.64 6.46
CA PHE A 845 -11.14 -23.25 5.66
C PHE A 845 -11.75 -24.32 4.76
N ASP A 846 -11.51 -24.25 3.46
CA ASP A 846 -11.91 -25.26 2.48
C ASP A 846 -10.79 -25.44 1.44
N ASP A 847 -10.43 -26.69 1.12
CA ASP A 847 -9.22 -27.01 0.33
C ASP A 847 -7.94 -26.30 0.84
N VAL A 848 -7.69 -26.37 2.16
CA VAL A 848 -6.51 -25.79 2.81
C VAL A 848 -5.73 -26.86 3.58
N ASP A 849 -4.52 -27.15 3.11
CA ASP A 849 -3.63 -28.14 3.72
C ASP A 849 -2.86 -27.59 4.93
N ILE A 850 -2.41 -26.33 4.87
CA ILE A 850 -1.67 -25.66 5.95
C ILE A 850 -2.41 -24.38 6.36
N ARG A 851 -3.03 -24.41 7.54
CA ARG A 851 -3.76 -23.28 8.10
C ARG A 851 -2.81 -22.23 8.70
N HIS A 852 -1.75 -22.68 9.36
CA HIS A 852 -0.80 -21.81 10.03
C HIS A 852 0.63 -22.29 9.82
N PHE A 853 1.55 -21.39 9.48
CA PHE A 853 2.97 -21.70 9.32
C PHE A 853 3.83 -20.72 10.11
N VAL A 854 4.56 -21.25 11.08
CA VAL A 854 5.43 -20.50 12.00
C VAL A 854 6.88 -20.85 11.69
N ILE A 855 7.72 -19.83 11.53
CA ILE A 855 9.17 -20.03 11.43
C ILE A 855 9.75 -19.98 12.82
N GLU A 856 10.32 -21.10 13.28
CA GLU A 856 11.03 -21.18 14.55
C GLU A 856 12.55 -21.17 14.30
N PRO A 857 13.30 -20.24 14.93
CA PRO A 857 14.76 -20.23 14.86
C PRO A 857 15.38 -21.47 15.51
N LEU A 858 16.15 -22.23 14.74
CA LEU A 858 16.84 -23.43 15.21
C LEU A 858 18.25 -23.07 15.69
N PHE A 859 18.38 -22.80 16.99
CA PHE A 859 19.66 -22.44 17.62
C PHE A 859 20.35 -23.59 18.33
N LYS A 860 21.67 -23.49 18.47
CA LYS A 860 22.42 -24.33 19.41
C LYS A 860 21.97 -24.00 20.84
N PRO A 861 21.91 -25.00 21.75
CA PRO A 861 21.44 -24.78 23.11
C PRO A 861 22.16 -23.62 23.81
N GLY A 862 21.37 -22.64 24.25
CA GLY A 862 21.85 -21.49 25.03
C GLY A 862 22.66 -20.45 24.25
N THR A 863 22.58 -20.43 22.91
CA THR A 863 23.20 -19.39 22.07
C THR A 863 22.19 -18.83 21.06
N TYR A 864 22.58 -17.79 20.32
CA TYR A 864 21.88 -17.29 19.13
C TYR A 864 22.56 -17.74 17.83
N THR A 865 23.25 -18.87 17.88
CA THR A 865 23.95 -19.43 16.73
C THR A 865 23.10 -20.52 16.12
N THR A 866 22.88 -20.47 14.81
CA THR A 866 22.21 -21.53 14.05
C THR A 866 22.76 -22.92 14.39
N ASP A 867 21.86 -23.88 14.60
CA ASP A 867 22.19 -25.31 14.67
C ASP A 867 22.14 -25.90 13.25
N PRO A 868 23.31 -26.22 12.65
CA PRO A 868 23.36 -26.69 11.27
C PRO A 868 22.75 -28.09 11.09
N ASP A 869 22.74 -28.93 12.13
CA ASP A 869 22.19 -30.29 12.04
C ASP A 869 20.66 -30.23 12.10
N ALA A 870 20.11 -29.36 12.97
CA ALA A 870 18.68 -29.08 13.02
C ALA A 870 18.17 -28.45 11.72
N VAL A 871 18.91 -27.47 11.17
CA VAL A 871 18.58 -26.83 9.89
C VAL A 871 18.56 -27.83 8.74
N LYS A 872 19.61 -28.67 8.58
CA LYS A 872 19.68 -29.68 7.51
C LYS A 872 18.58 -30.75 7.60
N LYS A 873 18.03 -30.96 8.80
CA LYS A 873 16.91 -31.88 9.01
C LYS A 873 15.56 -31.27 8.58
N ARG A 874 15.42 -29.93 8.65
CA ARG A 874 14.16 -29.24 8.36
C ARG A 874 14.09 -28.61 6.96
N TYR A 875 15.22 -28.17 6.40
CA TYR A 875 15.27 -27.36 5.19
C TYR A 875 16.20 -27.93 4.12
N CYS A 876 15.79 -27.84 2.85
CA CYS A 876 16.53 -28.37 1.70
C CYS A 876 17.73 -27.51 1.26
N ASN A 877 17.63 -26.20 1.42
CA ASN A 877 18.66 -25.22 1.07
C ASN A 877 19.03 -24.34 2.27
N GLY A 878 19.00 -24.93 3.48
CA GLY A 878 19.45 -24.28 4.70
C GLY A 878 20.98 -24.25 4.80
N ASN A 879 21.50 -23.26 5.55
CA ASN A 879 22.93 -23.12 5.83
C ASN A 879 23.17 -22.69 7.30
N ASP A 880 24.44 -22.60 7.69
CA ASP A 880 24.86 -22.29 9.06
C ASP A 880 24.57 -20.82 9.46
N GLU A 881 24.17 -19.97 8.51
CA GLU A 881 23.85 -18.55 8.72
C GLU A 881 22.34 -18.27 8.63
N MET A 882 21.51 -19.29 8.45
CA MET A 882 20.10 -19.17 8.11
C MET A 882 19.27 -18.34 9.12
N PHE A 883 19.61 -18.42 10.41
CA PHE A 883 18.99 -17.66 11.48
C PHE A 883 19.91 -16.58 12.07
N THR A 884 20.86 -16.08 11.28
CA THR A 884 21.70 -14.93 11.69
C THR A 884 20.82 -13.71 11.94
N GLY A 885 21.05 -13.04 13.08
CA GLY A 885 20.29 -11.85 13.48
C GLY A 885 19.03 -12.16 14.28
N PHE A 886 18.58 -13.42 14.31
CA PHE A 886 17.46 -13.84 15.16
C PHE A 886 17.93 -13.96 16.63
N THR A 887 17.00 -13.74 17.54
CA THR A 887 17.17 -13.83 18.99
C THR A 887 16.03 -14.62 19.61
N ASP A 888 16.01 -14.73 20.93
CA ASP A 888 14.88 -15.32 21.65
C ASP A 888 13.59 -14.47 21.55
N VAL A 889 13.63 -13.25 21.01
CA VAL A 889 12.42 -12.49 20.63
C VAL A 889 11.68 -13.17 19.47
N ASP A 890 12.42 -13.79 18.56
CA ASP A 890 11.90 -14.47 17.37
C ASP A 890 11.41 -15.89 17.66
N ARG A 891 11.64 -16.37 18.88
CA ARG A 891 11.17 -17.65 19.36
C ARG A 891 9.85 -17.48 20.11
N GLN A 892 9.05 -16.46 19.83
CA GLN A 892 7.80 -16.20 20.56
C GLN A 892 6.67 -15.93 19.57
N THR A 893 5.63 -16.77 19.59
CA THR A 893 4.40 -16.58 18.82
C THR A 893 3.22 -16.79 19.74
N GLU A 894 2.17 -16.00 19.57
CA GLU A 894 0.89 -16.17 20.25
C GLU A 894 -0.22 -15.83 19.26
N LEU A 895 -1.08 -16.79 18.93
CA LEU A 895 -2.29 -16.55 18.15
C LEU A 895 -3.48 -17.14 18.89
N SER A 896 -4.37 -16.29 19.40
CA SER A 896 -5.55 -16.73 20.13
C SER A 896 -6.68 -17.13 19.17
N ASP A 897 -7.24 -18.30 19.43
CA ASP A 897 -8.44 -18.83 18.79
C ASP A 897 -9.57 -18.84 19.82
N ASP A 898 -10.47 -17.86 19.69
CA ASP A 898 -11.53 -17.64 20.68
C ASP A 898 -12.63 -18.70 20.57
N ASP A 899 -12.89 -19.25 19.38
CA ASP A 899 -14.03 -20.13 19.10
C ASP A 899 -13.65 -21.54 18.60
N GLY A 900 -12.36 -21.79 18.40
CA GLY A 900 -11.84 -23.08 17.98
C GLY A 900 -11.91 -23.31 16.47
N SER A 901 -12.16 -22.27 15.69
CA SER A 901 -12.22 -22.36 14.22
C SER A 901 -10.86 -22.59 13.57
N LEU A 902 -9.76 -22.20 14.22
CA LEU A 902 -8.38 -22.45 13.76
C LEU A 902 -7.85 -23.79 14.29
N THR A 903 -7.98 -24.01 15.59
CA THR A 903 -7.28 -25.06 16.35
C THR A 903 -8.12 -26.32 16.58
N GLY A 904 -9.45 -26.20 16.48
CA GLY A 904 -10.41 -27.24 16.89
C GLY A 904 -10.86 -27.13 18.36
N TYR A 905 -10.32 -26.20 19.14
CA TYR A 905 -10.61 -26.05 20.57
C TYR A 905 -10.89 -24.58 20.95
N VAL A 906 -11.93 -24.37 21.75
CA VAL A 906 -12.41 -23.04 22.16
C VAL A 906 -11.48 -22.43 23.22
N ASN A 907 -11.24 -21.11 23.12
CA ASN A 907 -10.38 -20.34 24.04
C ASN A 907 -8.99 -20.93 24.17
N THR A 908 -8.29 -21.07 23.04
CA THR A 908 -6.92 -21.60 23.02
C THR A 908 -5.95 -20.61 22.39
N ILE A 909 -4.67 -20.82 22.66
CA ILE A 909 -3.58 -20.01 22.15
C ILE A 909 -2.59 -20.92 21.43
N SER A 910 -2.27 -20.58 20.19
CA SER A 910 -1.20 -21.21 19.43
C SER A 910 0.13 -20.54 19.75
N VAL A 911 1.07 -21.32 20.29
CA VAL A 911 2.45 -20.91 20.54
C VAL A 911 3.40 -21.76 19.72
N ASN A 912 4.63 -21.29 19.48
CA ASN A 912 5.62 -22.08 18.75
C ASN A 912 6.09 -23.32 19.55
N LEU A 913 6.92 -24.16 18.93
CA LEU A 913 7.38 -25.42 19.53
C LEU A 913 8.55 -25.28 20.52
N ASP A 914 8.81 -24.06 20.98
CA ASP A 914 9.91 -23.81 21.90
C ASP A 914 9.73 -24.55 23.23
N PRO A 915 10.75 -25.28 23.74
CA PRO A 915 10.65 -25.97 25.01
C PRO A 915 10.32 -25.05 26.21
N PHE A 916 10.65 -23.76 26.13
CA PHE A 916 10.30 -22.80 27.18
C PHE A 916 8.78 -22.71 27.40
N PHE A 917 7.97 -22.81 26.34
CA PHE A 917 6.52 -22.75 26.43
C PHE A 917 5.83 -24.09 26.68
N ASN A 918 6.57 -25.19 26.89
CA ASN A 918 5.93 -26.47 27.22
C ASN A 918 5.09 -26.38 28.48
N ALA A 919 3.93 -26.99 28.40
CA ALA A 919 2.95 -27.07 29.45
C ALA A 919 2.44 -28.52 29.59
N PRO A 920 1.84 -28.89 30.74
CA PRO A 920 1.40 -30.26 30.96
C PRO A 920 0.21 -30.65 30.08
N VAL A 921 -0.65 -29.71 29.66
CA VAL A 921 -1.74 -29.96 28.72
C VAL A 921 -1.54 -29.08 27.49
N GLU A 922 -1.15 -29.68 26.38
CA GLU A 922 -0.95 -29.04 25.08
C GLU A 922 -1.08 -30.09 23.97
N THR A 923 -1.24 -29.65 22.72
CA THR A 923 -1.23 -30.53 21.54
C THR A 923 -0.64 -29.78 20.35
N ILE A 924 -0.15 -30.49 19.33
CA ILE A 924 0.20 -29.86 18.06
C ILE A 924 -1.04 -29.18 17.47
N GLU A 925 -0.88 -27.95 17.00
CA GLU A 925 -1.95 -27.20 16.37
C GLU A 925 -2.42 -27.92 15.10
N CYS A 926 -3.73 -27.99 14.93
CA CYS A 926 -4.34 -28.57 13.76
C CYS A 926 -3.81 -27.92 12.46
N ALA A 927 -3.36 -28.75 11.51
CA ALA A 927 -2.94 -28.32 10.18
C ALA A 927 -1.89 -27.19 10.17
N SER A 928 -0.96 -27.17 11.13
CA SER A 928 0.08 -26.13 11.27
C SER A 928 1.43 -26.47 10.63
N ASP A 929 1.52 -27.51 9.79
CA ASP A 929 2.81 -28.09 9.34
C ASP A 929 3.73 -28.54 10.49
N VAL A 930 3.16 -28.79 11.68
CA VAL A 930 3.90 -29.11 12.91
C VAL A 930 4.90 -27.99 13.24
N THR A 931 4.44 -26.74 13.15
CA THR A 931 5.25 -25.55 13.50
C THR A 931 4.74 -24.79 14.73
N ALA A 932 3.54 -25.14 15.21
CA ALA A 932 2.93 -24.56 16.40
C ALA A 932 2.15 -25.61 17.19
N LYS A 933 1.93 -25.30 18.47
CA LYS A 933 1.14 -26.08 19.42
C LYS A 933 0.03 -25.24 20.03
N THR A 934 -1.10 -25.88 20.28
CA THR A 934 -2.27 -25.31 20.91
C THR A 934 -2.21 -25.51 22.43
N SER A 935 -2.43 -24.42 23.16
CA SER A 935 -2.38 -24.30 24.61
C SER A 935 -3.71 -23.80 25.15
N PRO A 936 -4.27 -24.38 26.23
CA PRO A 936 -5.50 -23.89 26.86
C PRO A 936 -5.25 -22.82 27.92
N TYR A 937 -4.00 -22.36 28.09
CA TYR A 937 -3.63 -21.38 29.11
C TYR A 937 -3.53 -19.98 28.50
N ASP A 938 -4.01 -18.98 29.24
CA ASP A 938 -3.72 -17.58 28.94
C ASP A 938 -2.20 -17.31 29.03
N TYR A 939 -1.70 -16.39 28.20
CA TYR A 939 -0.34 -15.88 28.28
C TYR A 939 -0.35 -14.41 28.68
N VAL A 940 0.75 -13.97 29.29
CA VAL A 940 1.01 -12.58 29.65
C VAL A 940 2.45 -12.24 29.29
N THR A 941 2.73 -10.97 29.08
CA THR A 941 4.10 -10.51 28.85
C THR A 941 4.75 -10.18 30.20
N SER A 942 5.78 -10.95 30.54
CA SER A 942 6.66 -10.67 31.67
C SER A 942 7.70 -9.64 31.28
N VAL A 943 7.86 -8.56 32.06
CA VAL A 943 8.84 -7.50 31.79
C VAL A 943 9.74 -7.27 33.01
N VAL A 944 11.03 -7.02 32.77
CA VAL A 944 12.00 -6.50 33.76
C VAL A 944 12.55 -5.17 33.27
N TYR A 945 12.51 -4.15 34.13
CA TYR A 945 13.02 -2.81 33.83
C TYR A 945 13.94 -2.29 34.96
N PRO A 946 15.14 -1.78 34.66
CA PRO A 946 16.05 -1.30 35.69
C PRO A 946 15.77 0.16 36.08
N ARG A 947 15.82 0.49 37.38
CA ARG A 947 15.69 1.88 37.85
C ARG A 947 16.78 2.79 37.29
N CYS A 948 17.97 2.26 37.03
CA CYS A 948 19.06 3.03 36.46
C CYS A 948 18.70 3.63 35.09
N ALA A 949 17.76 3.05 34.34
CA ALA A 949 17.29 3.62 33.08
C ALA A 949 16.38 4.84 33.31
N VAL A 950 15.60 4.85 34.41
CA VAL A 950 14.79 6.00 34.82
C VAL A 950 15.69 7.17 35.25
N THR A 951 16.78 6.87 35.95
CA THR A 951 17.72 7.90 36.46
C THR A 951 18.85 8.23 35.48
N ASN A 952 18.93 7.56 34.33
CA ASN A 952 20.02 7.66 33.37
C ASN A 952 21.42 7.38 33.98
N THR A 953 21.53 6.32 34.78
CA THR A 953 22.74 5.95 35.53
C THR A 953 23.21 4.51 35.30
N CYS A 954 22.75 3.82 34.24
CA CYS A 954 23.09 2.39 34.03
C CYS A 954 24.56 2.13 33.67
N GLY A 955 25.27 3.12 33.12
CA GLY A 955 26.63 2.93 32.62
C GLY A 955 26.70 1.77 31.62
N THR A 956 27.70 0.91 31.76
CA THR A 956 27.89 -0.29 30.91
C THR A 956 27.22 -1.55 31.46
N SER A 957 26.54 -1.46 32.60
CA SER A 957 25.95 -2.63 33.26
C SER A 957 24.61 -3.05 32.65
N TRP A 958 23.88 -2.12 32.03
CA TRP A 958 22.60 -2.41 31.39
C TRP A 958 22.46 -1.62 30.10
N ALA A 959 22.40 -2.34 28.97
CA ALA A 959 22.24 -1.75 27.65
C ALA A 959 20.79 -1.26 27.43
N VAL A 960 20.65 -0.13 26.75
CA VAL A 960 19.33 0.38 26.33
C VAL A 960 18.74 -0.54 25.26
N ASP A 961 19.56 -0.92 24.28
CA ASP A 961 19.21 -1.81 23.16
C ASP A 961 19.39 -3.30 23.52
N CYS A 962 18.46 -4.14 23.06
CA CYS A 962 18.55 -5.59 23.17
C CYS A 962 17.74 -6.30 22.08
N THR A 963 17.89 -5.81 20.86
CA THR A 963 17.14 -6.23 19.69
C THR A 963 17.88 -7.25 18.83
N SER A 964 19.17 -7.45 19.10
CA SER A 964 20.07 -8.26 18.28
C SER A 964 20.87 -9.24 19.12
N PRO A 965 21.52 -10.24 18.48
CA PRO A 965 22.37 -11.21 19.17
C PRO A 965 23.56 -10.62 19.94
N SER A 966 23.88 -9.35 19.72
CA SER A 966 24.90 -8.62 20.48
C SER A 966 24.52 -8.42 21.95
N CYS A 967 23.23 -8.52 22.27
CA CYS A 967 22.72 -8.41 23.62
C CYS A 967 22.64 -9.76 24.32
N TYR A 968 23.11 -9.83 25.57
CA TYR A 968 22.96 -11.04 26.36
C TYR A 968 21.49 -11.33 26.69
N GLY A 969 20.71 -10.31 27.09
CA GLY A 969 19.34 -10.48 27.61
C GLY A 969 19.31 -10.87 29.09
N VAL A 970 18.14 -11.21 29.62
CA VAL A 970 17.96 -11.69 31.00
C VAL A 970 17.41 -13.12 30.97
N PRO A 971 18.15 -14.14 31.42
CA PRO A 971 17.62 -15.50 31.43
C PRO A 971 16.40 -15.61 32.37
N LEU A 972 15.33 -16.18 31.83
CA LEU A 972 14.10 -16.50 32.55
C LEU A 972 13.87 -18.00 32.47
N TYR A 973 13.93 -18.67 33.62
CA TYR A 973 13.73 -20.11 33.71
C TYR A 973 12.28 -20.43 34.07
N ARG A 974 11.66 -21.38 33.37
CA ARG A 974 10.38 -21.96 33.78
C ARG A 974 10.65 -23.01 34.85
N GLN A 975 10.24 -22.71 36.09
CA GLN A 975 10.54 -23.54 37.28
C GLN A 975 9.57 -24.70 37.47
N LEU A 976 8.48 -24.73 36.71
CA LEU A 976 7.57 -25.86 36.63
C LEU A 976 7.96 -26.72 35.43
N VAL A 977 8.18 -28.02 35.59
CA VAL A 977 8.59 -28.93 34.51
C VAL A 977 7.56 -30.04 34.29
N THR A 978 7.45 -30.48 33.04
CA THR A 978 6.66 -31.66 32.67
C THR A 978 7.36 -32.94 33.09
N GLY A 979 6.66 -34.07 33.07
CA GLY A 979 7.24 -35.39 33.34
C GLY A 979 8.48 -35.71 32.48
N PRO A 980 8.45 -35.50 31.15
CA PRO A 980 9.62 -35.65 30.28
C PRO A 980 10.79 -34.71 30.63
N GLU A 981 10.51 -33.51 31.11
CA GLU A 981 11.52 -32.48 31.41
C GLU A 981 12.20 -32.65 32.78
N GLN A 982 11.61 -33.45 33.68
CA GLN A 982 12.11 -33.65 35.04
C GLN A 982 13.59 -34.08 35.09
N GLN A 983 14.06 -34.79 34.06
CA GLN A 983 15.44 -35.28 33.96
C GLN A 983 16.39 -34.28 33.27
N SER A 984 15.86 -33.30 32.54
CA SER A 984 16.60 -32.36 31.70
C SER A 984 16.83 -30.99 32.37
N GLY A 985 16.09 -30.70 33.44
CA GLY A 985 16.16 -29.43 34.19
C GLY A 985 15.21 -28.35 33.65
N ALA A 986 15.20 -27.18 34.30
CA ALA A 986 14.34 -26.06 33.93
C ALA A 986 14.73 -25.49 32.54
N PRO A 987 13.83 -25.46 31.55
CA PRO A 987 14.07 -24.76 30.30
C PRO A 987 14.05 -23.25 30.53
N TYR A 988 14.73 -22.52 29.66
CA TYR A 988 14.84 -21.07 29.77
C TYR A 988 14.85 -20.38 28.41
N ILE A 989 14.48 -19.12 28.46
CA ILE A 989 14.57 -18.16 27.37
C ILE A 989 15.32 -16.92 27.88
N ARG A 990 16.00 -16.20 26.99
CA ARG A 990 16.63 -14.92 27.33
C ARG A 990 15.66 -13.79 26.98
N MET A 991 15.14 -13.14 28.02
CA MET A 991 14.32 -11.94 27.85
C MET A 991 15.16 -10.87 27.15
N ALA A 992 14.70 -10.41 26.01
CA ALA A 992 15.31 -9.38 25.19
C ALA A 992 14.31 -8.22 25.02
N GLY A 993 14.60 -7.21 24.19
CA GLY A 993 13.65 -6.12 24.04
C GLY A 993 14.15 -4.96 23.18
N GLN A 994 13.20 -4.16 22.69
CA GLN A 994 13.46 -2.93 21.96
C GLN A 994 14.38 -1.96 22.73
N ALA A 995 14.89 -0.94 22.05
CA ALA A 995 15.82 0.05 22.61
C ALA A 995 15.18 1.04 23.62
N VAL A 996 14.49 0.53 24.66
CA VAL A 996 13.99 1.31 25.80
C VAL A 996 14.37 0.72 27.16
N SER A 997 15.44 -0.10 27.22
CA SER A 997 16.01 -0.72 28.44
C SER A 997 15.16 -1.81 29.12
N GLN A 998 13.99 -2.13 28.60
CA GLN A 998 13.14 -3.23 29.07
C GLN A 998 13.64 -4.58 28.55
N ARG A 999 13.37 -5.65 29.29
CA ARG A 999 13.57 -7.03 28.85
C ARG A 999 12.26 -7.76 29.05
N SER A 1000 11.77 -8.43 28.03
CA SER A 1000 10.45 -9.02 28.01
C SER A 1000 10.40 -10.36 27.31
N THR A 1001 9.43 -11.17 27.70
CA THR A 1001 9.06 -12.41 27.00
C THR A 1001 7.65 -12.84 27.39
N LEU A 1002 7.00 -13.62 26.54
CA LEU A 1002 5.74 -14.30 26.84
C LEU A 1002 5.93 -15.32 27.96
N THR A 1003 4.92 -15.43 28.82
CA THR A 1003 4.87 -16.39 29.91
C THR A 1003 3.45 -16.89 30.10
N ALA A 1004 3.29 -18.19 30.31
CA ALA A 1004 1.99 -18.78 30.60
C ALA A 1004 1.52 -18.39 32.01
N ASN A 1005 0.23 -18.05 32.11
CA ASN A 1005 -0.44 -17.74 33.36
C ASN A 1005 -0.39 -18.93 34.33
N ASN A 1006 -0.46 -18.68 35.64
CA ASN A 1006 -0.25 -19.66 36.73
C ASN A 1006 1.17 -20.21 36.85
N GLY A 1007 2.14 -19.68 36.11
CA GLY A 1007 3.53 -20.13 36.09
C GLY A 1007 4.37 -19.66 37.28
N THR A 1008 5.43 -20.44 37.56
CA THR A 1008 6.53 -20.03 38.44
C THR A 1008 7.78 -19.87 37.59
N TYR A 1009 8.38 -18.67 37.65
CA TYR A 1009 9.54 -18.30 36.86
C TYR A 1009 10.68 -17.82 37.73
N TYR A 1010 11.92 -18.19 37.39
CA TYR A 1010 13.12 -17.66 38.03
C TYR A 1010 13.79 -16.67 37.09
N ILE A 1011 13.78 -15.38 37.46
CA ILE A 1011 14.54 -14.33 36.78
C ILE A 1011 15.98 -14.46 37.26
N ASP A 1012 16.88 -14.87 36.38
CA ASP A 1012 18.27 -15.09 36.75
C ASP A 1012 19.02 -13.78 36.87
N THR A 1013 19.02 -13.25 38.08
CA THR A 1013 19.76 -12.04 38.44
C THR A 1013 21.27 -12.30 38.55
N THR A 1014 21.72 -13.56 38.52
CA THR A 1014 23.07 -13.91 38.98
C THR A 1014 24.15 -13.87 37.91
N VAL A 1015 23.80 -13.73 36.63
CA VAL A 1015 24.80 -13.80 35.56
C VAL A 1015 25.71 -12.57 35.55
N GLY A 1016 26.98 -12.77 35.89
CA GLY A 1016 27.98 -11.70 35.95
C GLY A 1016 28.47 -11.22 34.59
N MET A 1017 29.07 -10.03 34.60
CA MET A 1017 29.62 -9.37 33.40
C MET A 1017 30.54 -10.27 32.57
N THR A 1018 31.47 -10.98 33.22
CA THR A 1018 32.43 -11.86 32.54
C THR A 1018 31.71 -12.98 31.78
N LYS A 1019 30.74 -13.67 32.40
CA LYS A 1019 29.98 -14.73 31.72
C LYS A 1019 29.17 -14.23 30.55
N GLN A 1020 28.57 -13.03 30.66
CA GLN A 1020 27.86 -12.43 29.54
C GLN A 1020 28.82 -12.11 28.38
N GLN A 1021 29.98 -11.55 28.66
CA GLN A 1021 31.02 -11.25 27.66
C GLN A 1021 31.62 -12.52 27.02
N GLU A 1022 31.81 -13.58 27.79
CA GLU A 1022 32.28 -14.88 27.30
C GLU A 1022 31.31 -15.52 26.29
N SER A 1023 30.02 -15.16 26.34
CA SER A 1023 29.06 -15.58 25.32
C SER A 1023 29.17 -14.80 23.99
N GLY A 1024 30.05 -13.79 23.93
CA GLY A 1024 30.21 -12.89 22.79
C GLY A 1024 29.33 -11.64 22.84
N ALA A 1025 28.54 -11.45 23.90
CA ALA A 1025 27.67 -10.28 24.04
C ALA A 1025 28.48 -9.00 24.32
N THR A 1026 28.16 -7.94 23.59
CA THR A 1026 28.70 -6.58 23.79
C THR A 1026 27.72 -5.67 24.52
N ASN A 1027 26.41 -5.95 24.38
CA ASN A 1027 25.33 -5.29 25.11
C ASN A 1027 24.96 -6.15 26.33
N LEU A 1028 25.18 -5.60 27.52
CA LEU A 1028 25.10 -6.35 28.78
C LEU A 1028 23.82 -6.05 29.57
N ASN A 1029 23.45 -6.97 30.45
CA ASN A 1029 22.29 -6.91 31.34
C ASN A 1029 22.65 -7.46 32.73
N VAL A 1030 23.56 -6.79 33.40
CA VAL A 1030 24.16 -7.20 34.68
C VAL A 1030 23.39 -6.56 35.83
N PHE A 1031 22.88 -7.39 36.74
CA PHE A 1031 22.28 -6.92 37.98
C PHE A 1031 23.36 -6.45 38.97
N GLN A 1032 23.09 -5.36 39.70
CA GLN A 1032 24.08 -4.71 40.58
C GLN A 1032 23.66 -4.74 42.05
N ALA A 1033 24.63 -4.87 42.95
CA ALA A 1033 24.43 -4.75 44.38
C ALA A 1033 23.81 -3.39 44.74
N GLY A 1034 22.75 -3.38 45.54
CA GLY A 1034 21.99 -2.16 45.85
C GLY A 1034 21.12 -1.62 44.70
N GLY A 1035 21.17 -2.23 43.51
CA GLY A 1035 20.38 -1.84 42.35
C GLY A 1035 18.89 -2.11 42.54
N VAL A 1036 18.05 -1.35 41.84
CA VAL A 1036 16.59 -1.48 41.87
C VAL A 1036 16.09 -1.91 40.50
N TYR A 1037 15.23 -2.92 40.47
CA TYR A 1037 14.64 -3.50 39.27
C TYR A 1037 13.12 -3.64 39.45
N TYR A 1038 12.39 -3.55 38.34
CA TYR A 1038 10.93 -3.61 38.33
C TYR A 1038 10.44 -4.73 37.41
N PRO A 1039 10.09 -5.89 37.97
CA PRO A 1039 9.24 -6.86 37.29
C PRO A 1039 7.79 -6.39 37.23
N PHE A 1040 7.17 -6.43 36.05
CA PHE A 1040 5.74 -6.12 35.87
C PHE A 1040 5.12 -6.95 34.73
N LEU A 1041 3.79 -6.97 34.69
CA LEU A 1041 3.02 -7.73 33.71
C LEU A 1041 2.27 -6.81 32.75
N VAL A 1042 2.30 -7.14 31.45
CA VAL A 1042 1.44 -6.56 30.41
C VAL A 1042 0.46 -7.63 29.93
N PHE A 1043 -0.75 -7.20 29.56
CA PHE A 1043 -1.91 -8.05 29.23
C PHE A 1043 -2.40 -8.92 30.41
N ALA A 1044 -2.09 -8.51 31.64
CA ALA A 1044 -2.64 -9.15 32.82
C ALA A 1044 -4.17 -8.99 32.87
N LYS A 1045 -4.87 -10.08 33.18
CA LYS A 1045 -6.32 -10.16 33.37
C LYS A 1045 -6.62 -10.29 34.88
N PRO A 1046 -7.86 -10.07 35.34
CA PRO A 1046 -8.25 -10.33 36.74
C PRO A 1046 -8.01 -11.78 37.21
N THR A 1047 -7.88 -12.71 36.26
CA THR A 1047 -7.58 -14.13 36.46
C THR A 1047 -6.08 -14.44 36.44
N THR A 1048 -5.21 -13.44 36.24
CA THR A 1048 -3.77 -13.65 36.17
C THR A 1048 -3.17 -13.89 37.55
N ILE A 1049 -2.42 -14.99 37.68
CA ILE A 1049 -1.62 -15.34 38.85
C ILE A 1049 -0.22 -15.70 38.37
N GLN A 1050 0.80 -14.95 38.78
CA GLN A 1050 2.18 -15.19 38.35
C GLN A 1050 3.15 -15.19 39.53
N THR A 1051 4.05 -16.17 39.59
CA THR A 1051 5.08 -16.25 40.61
C THR A 1051 6.46 -16.01 40.02
N TYR A 1052 7.22 -15.08 40.61
CA TYR A 1052 8.60 -14.80 40.27
C TYR A 1052 9.54 -15.10 41.43
N GLN A 1053 10.65 -15.76 41.12
CA GLN A 1053 11.74 -16.05 42.02
C GLN A 1053 12.99 -15.30 41.55
N LEU A 1054 13.71 -14.65 42.47
CA LEU A 1054 14.92 -13.90 42.17
C LEU A 1054 15.94 -14.10 43.29
N TYR A 1055 17.22 -14.23 42.94
CA TYR A 1055 18.28 -14.10 43.92
C TYR A 1055 18.50 -12.62 44.25
N VAL A 1056 18.30 -12.24 45.51
CA VAL A 1056 18.38 -10.85 45.97
C VAL A 1056 19.57 -10.59 46.91
N GLY A 1057 20.36 -11.64 47.17
CA GLY A 1057 21.51 -11.60 48.08
C GLY A 1057 21.14 -11.79 49.55
N PRO A 1058 22.11 -12.08 50.42
CA PRO A 1058 21.91 -12.22 51.86
C PRO A 1058 21.54 -10.88 52.51
N GLY A 1059 20.79 -10.94 53.62
CA GLY A 1059 20.43 -9.75 54.40
C GLY A 1059 19.31 -8.87 53.80
N PHE A 1060 18.57 -9.40 52.81
CA PHE A 1060 17.43 -8.71 52.20
C PHE A 1060 16.26 -8.57 53.18
N ASN A 1061 15.63 -7.39 53.22
CA ASN A 1061 14.46 -7.13 54.05
C ASN A 1061 13.17 -7.16 53.22
N VAL A 1062 12.41 -8.25 53.35
CA VAL A 1062 11.15 -8.49 52.62
C VAL A 1062 10.06 -7.44 52.86
N THR A 1063 10.18 -6.58 53.88
CA THR A 1063 9.19 -5.53 54.16
C THR A 1063 9.54 -4.17 53.55
N THR A 1064 10.83 -3.88 53.32
CA THR A 1064 11.30 -2.57 52.84
C THR A 1064 11.96 -2.63 51.47
N ASP A 1065 12.57 -3.75 51.12
CA ASP A 1065 13.37 -3.90 49.90
C ASP A 1065 12.54 -4.45 48.73
N VAL A 1066 11.26 -4.76 48.97
CA VAL A 1066 10.27 -5.08 47.92
C VAL A 1066 8.95 -4.36 48.18
N TRP A 1067 8.39 -3.74 47.15
CA TRP A 1067 7.14 -2.98 47.22
C TRP A 1067 6.32 -3.15 45.94
N ALA A 1068 5.01 -2.96 46.01
CA ALA A 1068 4.14 -3.01 44.83
C ALA A 1068 4.18 -1.68 44.06
N THR A 1069 4.06 -1.73 42.73
CA THR A 1069 4.11 -0.56 41.85
C THR A 1069 3.20 -0.70 40.64
N GLN A 1070 2.81 0.42 40.05
CA GLN A 1070 2.28 0.50 38.69
C GLN A 1070 3.32 1.13 37.76
N ALA A 1071 3.57 0.48 36.62
CA ALA A 1071 4.43 0.90 35.54
C ALA A 1071 3.60 1.61 34.46
N ASN A 1072 3.84 2.91 34.28
CA ASN A 1072 3.25 3.67 33.18
C ASN A 1072 4.14 3.55 31.95
N ILE A 1073 3.81 2.59 31.09
CA ILE A 1073 4.53 2.32 29.84
C ILE A 1073 4.26 3.36 28.74
N LYS A 1074 3.25 4.24 28.93
CA LYS A 1074 2.94 5.33 27.98
C LYS A 1074 4.00 6.44 27.99
N MET A 1075 4.93 6.44 28.95
CA MET A 1075 6.01 7.42 29.06
C MET A 1075 7.38 6.73 28.98
N LEU A 1076 8.33 7.38 28.30
CA LEU A 1076 9.73 6.95 28.28
C LEU A 1076 10.63 8.01 28.96
N PRO A 1077 11.54 7.62 29.88
CA PRO A 1077 11.66 6.29 30.46
C PRO A 1077 10.40 5.89 31.26
N VAL A 1078 10.14 4.59 31.38
CA VAL A 1078 8.95 4.05 32.09
C VAL A 1078 8.90 4.63 33.51
N GLN A 1079 7.74 5.17 33.88
CA GLN A 1079 7.53 5.77 35.20
C GLN A 1079 6.86 4.78 36.14
N PHE A 1080 7.29 4.77 37.40
CA PHE A 1080 6.82 3.82 38.41
C PHE A 1080 6.19 4.56 39.58
N THR A 1081 4.93 4.25 39.88
CA THR A 1081 4.23 4.76 41.06
C THR A 1081 4.10 3.64 42.08
N GLN A 1082 4.59 3.86 43.31
CA GLN A 1082 4.43 2.89 44.38
C GLN A 1082 2.96 2.85 44.83
N VAL A 1083 2.41 1.64 44.98
CA VAL A 1083 1.04 1.40 45.42
C VAL A 1083 1.03 0.57 46.72
N LEU A 1084 -0.13 0.47 47.35
CA LEU A 1084 -0.31 -0.42 48.49
C LEU A 1084 -0.08 -1.87 48.04
N TRP A 1085 0.55 -2.67 48.92
CA TRP A 1085 0.74 -4.10 48.65
C TRP A 1085 -0.64 -4.77 48.57
N PRO A 1086 -1.00 -5.39 47.43
CA PRO A 1086 -2.32 -6.00 47.29
C PRO A 1086 -2.53 -7.14 48.29
N SER A 1087 -3.75 -7.28 48.80
CA SER A 1087 -4.09 -8.29 49.82
C SER A 1087 -3.93 -9.72 49.33
N THR A 1088 -4.05 -9.94 48.02
CA THR A 1088 -3.90 -11.23 47.34
C THR A 1088 -2.44 -11.56 47.03
N TRP A 1089 -1.52 -10.59 47.07
CA TRP A 1089 -0.12 -10.80 46.73
C TRP A 1089 0.67 -11.38 47.90
N GLN A 1090 1.58 -12.30 47.58
CA GLN A 1090 2.43 -12.96 48.56
C GLN A 1090 3.90 -12.64 48.28
N ARG A 1091 4.70 -12.48 49.34
CA ARG A 1091 6.16 -12.33 49.26
C ARG A 1091 6.85 -13.10 50.37
N ALA A 1092 7.90 -13.83 50.03
CA ALA A 1092 8.69 -14.63 50.96
C ALA A 1092 10.17 -14.55 50.62
N TYR A 1093 11.03 -14.40 51.62
CA TYR A 1093 12.48 -14.39 51.45
C TYR A 1093 13.11 -15.56 52.20
N ASN A 1094 13.86 -16.39 51.49
CA ASN A 1094 14.63 -17.48 52.07
C ASN A 1094 16.05 -17.00 52.41
N GLN A 1095 16.34 -16.85 53.70
CA GLN A 1095 17.65 -16.38 54.19
C GLN A 1095 18.82 -17.33 53.86
N GLN A 1096 18.56 -18.63 53.66
CA GLN A 1096 19.60 -19.63 53.40
C GLN A 1096 20.07 -19.58 51.95
N THR A 1097 19.14 -19.39 51.02
CA THR A 1097 19.42 -19.37 49.58
C THR A 1097 19.54 -17.95 49.02
N GLY A 1098 19.09 -16.94 49.75
CA GLY A 1098 19.02 -15.55 49.26
C GLY A 1098 17.91 -15.32 48.23
N ILE A 1099 16.94 -16.24 48.11
CA ILE A 1099 15.86 -16.18 47.12
C ILE A 1099 14.66 -15.41 47.67
N LEU A 1100 14.21 -14.41 46.91
CA LEU A 1100 12.90 -13.77 47.05
C LEU A 1100 11.91 -14.48 46.13
N THR A 1101 10.74 -14.85 46.65
CA THR A 1101 9.58 -15.32 45.88
C THR A 1101 8.46 -14.31 46.02
N VAL A 1102 7.89 -13.85 44.90
CA VAL A 1102 6.72 -12.95 44.85
C VAL A 1102 5.65 -13.60 43.99
N THR A 1103 4.45 -13.78 44.54
CA THR A 1103 3.26 -14.20 43.79
C THR A 1103 2.32 -13.02 43.62
N MET A 1104 2.05 -12.67 42.37
CA MET A 1104 1.17 -11.60 41.94
C MET A 1104 -0.17 -12.21 41.51
N ASP A 1105 -1.20 -12.08 42.34
CA ASP A 1105 -2.58 -12.50 42.05
C ASP A 1105 -3.42 -11.25 41.77
N MET A 1106 -3.90 -11.08 40.53
CA MET A 1106 -4.61 -9.90 40.05
C MET A 1106 -6.11 -9.86 40.39
N SER A 1107 -6.60 -10.81 41.19
CA SER A 1107 -8.03 -10.88 41.56
C SER A 1107 -8.49 -9.82 42.58
N PHE A 1108 -7.59 -8.95 43.05
CA PHE A 1108 -7.92 -7.89 44.01
C PHE A 1108 -8.82 -6.79 43.40
N SER A 1109 -9.66 -6.19 44.24
CA SER A 1109 -10.73 -5.26 43.83
C SER A 1109 -10.24 -4.05 43.02
N ASP A 1110 -9.08 -3.49 43.39
CA ASP A 1110 -8.56 -2.30 42.76
C ASP A 1110 -8.13 -2.60 41.32
N PHE A 1111 -7.52 -3.77 41.07
CA PHE A 1111 -7.19 -4.22 39.72
C PHE A 1111 -8.43 -4.36 38.86
N GLN A 1112 -9.46 -5.05 39.36
CA GLN A 1112 -10.72 -5.25 38.62
C GLN A 1112 -11.38 -3.92 38.24
N THR A 1113 -11.38 -2.95 39.16
CA THR A 1113 -11.94 -1.62 38.94
C THR A 1113 -11.15 -0.86 37.86
N LEU A 1114 -9.82 -0.86 37.97
CA LEU A 1114 -8.94 -0.18 37.01
C LEU A 1114 -8.91 -0.89 35.65
N TYR A 1115 -9.09 -2.20 35.60
CA TYR A 1115 -9.21 -2.99 34.38
C TYR A 1115 -10.51 -2.63 33.64
N ALA A 1116 -11.64 -2.55 34.34
CA ALA A 1116 -12.91 -2.12 33.77
C ALA A 1116 -12.85 -0.68 33.24
N ALA A 1117 -12.22 0.24 33.98
CA ALA A 1117 -11.95 1.60 33.51
C ALA A 1117 -11.04 1.61 32.26
N GLY A 1118 -10.02 0.75 32.25
CA GLY A 1118 -9.14 0.56 31.10
C GLY A 1118 -9.87 0.08 29.85
N ARG A 1119 -10.90 -0.77 29.98
CA ARG A 1119 -11.76 -1.16 28.85
C ARG A 1119 -12.51 0.06 28.29
N GLN A 1120 -13.08 0.89 29.16
CA GLN A 1120 -13.77 2.11 28.72
C GLN A 1120 -12.84 3.06 27.96
N GLU A 1121 -11.62 3.27 28.45
CA GLU A 1121 -10.61 4.15 27.80
C GLU A 1121 -10.23 3.67 26.38
N ARG A 1122 -10.32 2.36 26.12
CA ARG A 1122 -9.93 1.71 24.85
C ARG A 1122 -11.05 1.65 23.82
N CYS A 1123 -12.26 2.08 24.15
CA CYS A 1123 -13.35 2.15 23.18
C CYS A 1123 -13.13 3.34 22.22
N GLN A 1124 -12.25 3.11 21.22
CA GLN A 1124 -11.72 4.10 20.28
C GLN A 1124 -11.70 3.53 18.84
N PRO A 1125 -11.51 4.37 17.81
CA PRO A 1125 -11.55 5.83 17.88
C PRO A 1125 -12.99 6.30 18.06
N SER A 1126 -13.18 7.43 18.73
CA SER A 1126 -14.52 8.00 18.97
C SER A 1126 -15.30 8.36 17.69
N SER A 1127 -14.61 8.46 16.55
CA SER A 1127 -15.21 8.62 15.22
C SER A 1127 -15.91 7.37 14.69
N PHE A 1128 -15.69 6.20 15.30
CA PHE A 1128 -16.24 4.92 14.87
C PHE A 1128 -16.92 4.14 16.01
N CYS A 1129 -16.38 4.22 17.24
CA CYS A 1129 -16.89 3.50 18.41
C CYS A 1129 -17.21 4.44 19.58
N SER A 1130 -18.19 4.05 20.41
CA SER A 1130 -18.62 4.78 21.60
C SER A 1130 -18.90 3.83 22.77
N TRP A 1131 -18.70 4.29 24.01
CA TRP A 1131 -18.90 3.46 25.19
C TRP A 1131 -20.36 3.47 25.68
N ASN A 1132 -20.94 2.30 25.87
CA ASN A 1132 -22.23 2.12 26.53
C ASN A 1132 -22.03 1.80 28.01
N SER A 1133 -22.26 2.79 28.87
CA SER A 1133 -22.09 2.65 30.32
C SER A 1133 -23.11 1.71 30.98
N THR A 1134 -24.27 1.47 30.36
CA THR A 1134 -25.30 0.58 30.91
C THR A 1134 -24.97 -0.88 30.63
N ALA A 1135 -24.48 -1.17 29.41
CA ALA A 1135 -24.09 -2.51 29.01
C ALA A 1135 -22.63 -2.84 29.37
N ASN A 1136 -21.82 -1.85 29.75
CA ASN A 1136 -20.38 -1.99 29.98
C ASN A 1136 -19.64 -2.56 28.75
N GLN A 1137 -20.02 -2.05 27.58
CA GLN A 1137 -19.62 -2.53 26.25
C GLN A 1137 -19.30 -1.36 25.31
N CYS A 1138 -18.43 -1.62 24.34
CA CYS A 1138 -18.14 -0.70 23.24
C CYS A 1138 -19.13 -0.96 22.09
N GLN A 1139 -19.70 0.10 21.51
CA GLN A 1139 -20.76 0.03 20.50
C GLN A 1139 -20.48 0.99 19.33
N CYS A 1140 -21.19 0.83 18.22
CA CYS A 1140 -21.07 1.66 17.03
C CYS A 1140 -21.41 3.14 17.33
N ALA A 1141 -20.59 4.06 16.83
CA ALA A 1141 -20.82 5.51 16.91
C ALA A 1141 -21.38 6.12 15.60
N LEU A 1142 -21.37 5.37 14.50
CA LEU A 1142 -21.82 5.88 13.21
C LEU A 1142 -23.33 6.06 13.15
N SER A 1143 -23.77 7.04 12.35
CA SER A 1143 -25.19 7.25 12.04
C SER A 1143 -25.64 6.36 10.88
N SER A 1144 -26.95 6.06 10.78
CA SER A 1144 -27.51 5.20 9.73
C SER A 1144 -27.36 5.70 8.29
N GLY A 1145 -26.84 6.92 8.10
CA GLY A 1145 -26.53 7.49 6.78
C GLY A 1145 -25.06 7.30 6.34
N ASP A 1146 -24.20 6.76 7.21
CA ASP A 1146 -22.81 6.46 6.90
C ASP A 1146 -22.69 5.13 6.11
N ASP A 1147 -21.81 5.07 5.11
CA ASP A 1147 -21.64 3.88 4.28
C ASP A 1147 -21.10 2.67 5.05
N LEU A 1148 -20.43 2.89 6.18
CA LEU A 1148 -19.92 1.84 7.07
C LEU A 1148 -20.86 1.53 8.24
N TYR A 1149 -22.03 2.17 8.33
CA TYR A 1149 -22.96 1.96 9.44
C TYR A 1149 -23.37 0.50 9.60
N ASP A 1150 -23.72 -0.17 8.50
CA ASP A 1150 -24.17 -1.57 8.54
C ASP A 1150 -23.05 -2.49 9.03
N VAL A 1151 -21.79 -2.19 8.69
CA VAL A 1151 -20.62 -2.93 9.16
C VAL A 1151 -20.34 -2.66 10.64
N CYS A 1152 -20.46 -1.40 11.05
CA CYS A 1152 -20.20 -0.93 12.41
C CYS A 1152 -21.24 -1.42 13.43
N SER A 1153 -22.52 -1.43 13.04
CA SER A 1153 -23.66 -1.80 13.89
C SER A 1153 -24.06 -3.28 13.80
N GLU A 1154 -23.36 -4.05 12.98
CA GLU A 1154 -23.59 -5.49 12.87
C GLU A 1154 -23.33 -6.17 14.21
N LYS A 1155 -24.17 -7.14 14.59
CA LYS A 1155 -24.01 -7.87 15.86
C LYS A 1155 -23.20 -9.16 15.71
N ASN A 1156 -22.28 -9.41 16.64
CA ASN A 1156 -21.59 -10.70 16.78
C ASN A 1156 -22.49 -11.73 17.50
N ALA A 1157 -21.99 -12.96 17.67
CA ALA A 1157 -22.72 -14.04 18.36
C ALA A 1157 -23.05 -13.72 19.84
N ALA A 1158 -22.32 -12.80 20.47
CA ALA A 1158 -22.57 -12.32 21.83
C ALA A 1158 -23.57 -11.15 21.90
N GLY A 1159 -24.09 -10.67 20.76
CA GLY A 1159 -25.01 -9.53 20.68
C GLY A 1159 -24.34 -8.16 20.77
N GLU A 1160 -23.01 -8.10 20.70
CA GLU A 1160 -22.20 -6.88 20.72
C GLU A 1160 -21.95 -6.38 19.29
N ASP A 1161 -21.64 -5.09 19.12
CA ASP A 1161 -21.25 -4.58 17.79
C ASP A 1161 -19.92 -5.20 17.35
N ALA A 1162 -19.96 -5.93 16.23
CA ALA A 1162 -18.94 -6.88 15.81
C ALA A 1162 -17.57 -6.24 15.59
N VAL A 1163 -17.51 -4.98 15.17
CA VAL A 1163 -16.24 -4.24 15.03
C VAL A 1163 -15.82 -3.64 16.37
N CYS A 1164 -16.72 -2.89 17.04
CA CYS A 1164 -16.37 -2.16 18.26
C CYS A 1164 -16.08 -3.06 19.47
N ALA A 1165 -16.58 -4.30 19.49
CA ALA A 1165 -16.22 -5.27 20.52
C ALA A 1165 -14.70 -5.55 20.57
N TRP A 1166 -14.01 -5.51 19.42
CA TRP A 1166 -12.56 -5.72 19.34
C TRP A 1166 -11.74 -4.60 19.97
N ALA A 1167 -12.27 -3.38 20.02
CA ALA A 1167 -11.58 -2.23 20.62
C ALA A 1167 -11.29 -2.44 22.12
N VAL A 1168 -12.08 -3.30 22.78
CA VAL A 1168 -11.99 -3.58 24.22
C VAL A 1168 -11.72 -5.06 24.51
N LYS A 1169 -11.25 -5.81 23.49
CA LYS A 1169 -10.96 -7.25 23.58
C LYS A 1169 -9.85 -7.51 24.59
N ASP A 1170 -8.72 -6.83 24.43
CA ASP A 1170 -7.61 -6.89 25.38
C ASP A 1170 -7.18 -5.53 25.91
N VAL A 1171 -6.82 -5.56 27.19
CA VAL A 1171 -6.32 -4.43 27.95
C VAL A 1171 -4.88 -4.75 28.30
N ASP A 1172 -3.96 -4.10 27.61
CA ASP A 1172 -2.53 -4.22 27.86
C ASP A 1172 -2.13 -3.80 29.28
N CYS A 1173 -2.57 -2.61 29.72
CA CYS A 1173 -2.46 -2.18 31.11
C CYS A 1173 -3.80 -1.62 31.62
N PRO A 1174 -4.20 -1.87 32.87
CA PRO A 1174 -5.36 -1.19 33.45
C PRO A 1174 -5.11 0.32 33.58
N THR A 1175 -6.15 1.10 33.88
CA THR A 1175 -6.02 2.53 34.16
C THR A 1175 -4.93 2.78 35.21
N GLY A 1176 -4.03 3.74 34.95
CA GLY A 1176 -2.89 4.07 35.83
C GLY A 1176 -1.61 3.27 35.57
N GLY A 1177 -1.64 2.23 34.72
CA GLY A 1177 -0.45 1.50 34.29
C GLY A 1177 -0.43 0.03 34.75
N CYS A 1178 0.54 -0.71 34.23
CA CYS A 1178 0.71 -2.14 34.43
C CYS A 1178 1.19 -2.47 35.85
N PHE A 1179 0.60 -3.48 36.50
CA PHE A 1179 0.97 -3.84 37.88
C PHE A 1179 2.26 -4.66 37.94
N GLY A 1180 3.09 -4.36 38.93
CA GLY A 1180 4.37 -5.02 39.18
C GLY A 1180 4.90 -4.77 40.58
N PHE A 1181 6.16 -5.11 40.82
CA PHE A 1181 6.85 -4.79 42.07
C PHE A 1181 8.22 -4.18 41.80
N GLY A 1182 8.67 -3.29 42.69
CA GLY A 1182 10.06 -2.89 42.76
C GLY A 1182 10.81 -3.77 43.74
N VAL A 1183 12.03 -4.16 43.38
CA VAL A 1183 12.94 -4.92 44.24
C VAL A 1183 14.31 -4.25 44.28
N LYS A 1184 14.81 -3.99 45.49
CA LYS A 1184 16.15 -3.46 45.74
C LYS A 1184 17.06 -4.59 46.18
N LEU A 1185 18.04 -4.94 45.35
CA LEU A 1185 18.99 -6.00 45.67
C LEU A 1185 19.83 -5.62 46.91
N SER A 1186 20.20 -6.61 47.73
CA SER A 1186 21.03 -6.40 48.91
C SER A 1186 22.35 -5.71 48.56
N SER A 1187 22.91 -4.93 49.47
CA SER A 1187 24.28 -4.43 49.32
C SER A 1187 25.33 -5.56 49.31
N ALA A 1188 24.97 -6.73 49.85
CA ALA A 1188 25.78 -7.94 49.84
C ALA A 1188 25.43 -8.88 48.66
N PHE A 1189 24.58 -8.45 47.72
CA PHE A 1189 24.34 -9.19 46.50
C PHE A 1189 25.62 -9.30 45.67
N SER A 1190 25.84 -10.47 45.07
CA SER A 1190 26.92 -10.72 44.12
C SER A 1190 26.39 -11.53 42.95
N THR A 1191 26.92 -11.26 41.76
CA THR A 1191 26.80 -12.15 40.62
C THR A 1191 27.70 -13.39 40.80
N ASP A 1192 27.41 -14.44 40.04
CA ASP A 1192 28.09 -15.73 40.07
C ASP A 1192 28.27 -16.36 41.48
N PRO A 1193 27.23 -16.33 42.34
CA PRO A 1193 27.26 -16.95 43.65
C PRO A 1193 27.57 -18.45 43.57
N THR A 1194 28.30 -18.95 44.55
CA THR A 1194 28.64 -20.38 44.69
C THR A 1194 28.15 -20.90 46.05
N PRO A 1195 27.27 -21.92 46.08
CA PRO A 1195 26.64 -22.61 44.95
C PRO A 1195 25.60 -21.74 44.19
N ASP A 1196 25.19 -22.18 43.00
CA ASP A 1196 24.07 -21.58 42.23
C ASP A 1196 22.81 -21.53 43.12
N PRO A 1197 22.25 -20.34 43.41
CA PRO A 1197 21.12 -20.18 44.31
C PRO A 1197 19.79 -20.49 43.64
N ARG A 1198 19.76 -20.69 42.32
CA ARG A 1198 18.55 -20.99 41.57
C ARG A 1198 17.82 -22.19 42.19
N PRO A 1199 16.53 -22.05 42.51
CA PRO A 1199 15.73 -23.16 43.01
C PRO A 1199 15.72 -24.34 42.04
N ALA A 1200 15.64 -25.56 42.58
CA ALA A 1200 15.41 -26.73 41.76
C ALA A 1200 14.02 -26.65 41.12
N ALA A 1201 13.94 -27.03 39.85
CA ALA A 1201 12.67 -27.13 39.15
C ALA A 1201 11.75 -28.12 39.87
N THR A 1202 10.47 -27.81 39.90
CA THR A 1202 9.43 -28.65 40.51
C THR A 1202 8.42 -29.06 39.46
N CYS A 1203 7.69 -30.13 39.72
CA CYS A 1203 6.68 -30.61 38.79
C CYS A 1203 5.49 -29.65 38.71
N PHE A 1204 4.88 -29.55 37.52
CA PHE A 1204 3.59 -28.89 37.41
C PHE A 1204 2.58 -29.48 38.40
N PRO A 1205 1.77 -28.64 39.05
CA PRO A 1205 0.72 -29.13 39.93
C PRO A 1205 -0.40 -29.83 39.15
N ASN A 1206 -0.75 -31.05 39.54
CA ASN A 1206 -1.81 -31.85 38.89
C ASN A 1206 -3.21 -31.64 39.52
N ALA A 1207 -3.33 -30.82 40.57
CA ALA A 1207 -4.64 -30.52 41.15
C ALA A 1207 -5.46 -29.61 40.23
N VAL A 1208 -6.70 -29.99 39.93
CA VAL A 1208 -7.62 -29.25 39.03
C VAL A 1208 -7.76 -27.77 39.41
N ASN A 1209 -7.75 -27.45 40.70
CA ASN A 1209 -7.91 -26.08 41.20
C ASN A 1209 -6.62 -25.23 41.17
N GLN A 1210 -5.52 -25.73 40.60
CA GLN A 1210 -4.23 -25.03 40.55
C GLN A 1210 -3.87 -24.54 39.13
N GLY A 1211 -4.83 -24.49 38.21
CA GLY A 1211 -4.73 -23.77 36.95
C GLY A 1211 -3.96 -24.48 35.82
N TRP A 1212 -3.40 -25.67 36.06
CA TRP A 1212 -2.61 -26.42 35.08
C TRP A 1212 -3.28 -27.68 34.55
N ASN A 1213 -4.12 -28.36 35.33
CA ASN A 1213 -4.90 -29.50 34.85
C ASN A 1213 -6.22 -29.01 34.22
N VAL A 1214 -6.09 -28.28 33.10
CA VAL A 1214 -7.19 -27.68 32.34
C VAL A 1214 -7.57 -28.63 31.21
N SER A 1215 -8.86 -28.93 31.06
CA SER A 1215 -9.34 -29.75 29.94
C SER A 1215 -9.61 -28.87 28.72
N PHE A 1216 -9.21 -29.35 27.55
CA PHE A 1216 -9.63 -28.74 26.29
C PHE A 1216 -11.14 -28.83 26.10
N THR A 1217 -11.73 -27.76 25.58
CA THR A 1217 -13.15 -27.75 25.17
C THR A 1217 -13.20 -27.84 23.64
N PRO A 1218 -13.63 -28.97 23.05
CA PRO A 1218 -13.76 -29.10 21.61
C PRO A 1218 -14.72 -28.05 21.05
N ALA A 1219 -14.37 -27.49 19.89
CA ALA A 1219 -15.24 -26.61 19.14
C ALA A 1219 -16.40 -27.40 18.52
N ALA A 1220 -17.45 -26.68 18.11
CA ALA A 1220 -18.51 -27.28 17.31
C ALA A 1220 -17.93 -27.82 16.00
N SER A 1221 -18.37 -29.01 15.57
CA SER A 1221 -17.81 -29.69 14.39
C SER A 1221 -17.87 -28.84 13.11
N GLY A 1222 -18.90 -28.00 12.96
CA GLY A 1222 -19.02 -27.06 11.83
C GLY A 1222 -18.02 -25.89 11.85
N LEU A 1223 -17.47 -25.55 13.02
CA LEU A 1223 -16.41 -24.55 13.18
C LEU A 1223 -15.02 -25.17 13.02
N ALA A 1224 -14.79 -26.33 13.65
CA ALA A 1224 -13.51 -27.04 13.61
C ALA A 1224 -13.13 -27.53 12.19
N GLY A 1225 -14.14 -27.85 11.36
CA GLY A 1225 -13.93 -28.40 10.03
C GLY A 1225 -13.16 -29.73 10.09
N THR A 1226 -12.00 -29.79 9.44
CA THR A 1226 -11.12 -30.97 9.42
C THR A 1226 -10.33 -31.19 10.72
N CYS A 1227 -10.38 -30.26 11.68
CA CYS A 1227 -9.64 -30.40 12.93
C CYS A 1227 -10.24 -31.46 13.86
N PRO A 1228 -9.38 -32.20 14.59
CA PRO A 1228 -9.84 -33.24 15.49
C PRO A 1228 -10.73 -32.66 16.60
N THR A 1229 -11.79 -33.40 16.92
CA THR A 1229 -12.69 -33.15 18.07
C THR A 1229 -12.48 -34.18 19.19
N ASP A 1230 -11.45 -35.02 19.05
CA ASP A 1230 -11.06 -36.07 20.00
C ASP A 1230 -10.46 -35.48 21.29
N PRO A 1231 -10.46 -36.23 22.41
CA PRO A 1231 -9.80 -35.79 23.62
C PRO A 1231 -8.29 -35.63 23.37
N ALA A 1232 -7.77 -34.47 23.81
CA ALA A 1232 -6.36 -34.11 23.71
C ALA A 1232 -5.41 -35.20 24.26
N PRO A 1233 -4.15 -35.25 23.79
CA PRO A 1233 -3.17 -36.21 24.25
C PRO A 1233 -3.01 -36.21 25.79
N PRO A 1234 -2.57 -37.33 26.39
CA PRO A 1234 -2.44 -37.45 27.83
C PRO A 1234 -1.55 -36.34 28.42
N ALA A 1235 -2.03 -35.71 29.48
CA ALA A 1235 -1.31 -34.64 30.15
C ALA A 1235 0.07 -35.12 30.66
N GLN A 1236 1.11 -34.33 30.41
CA GLN A 1236 2.51 -34.64 30.69
C GLN A 1236 2.92 -34.19 32.10
N PHE A 1237 2.12 -34.49 33.12
CA PHE A 1237 2.52 -34.26 34.52
C PHE A 1237 3.63 -35.25 34.93
N CYS A 1238 4.42 -34.88 35.94
CA CYS A 1238 5.31 -35.84 36.58
C CYS A 1238 4.53 -37.01 37.19
N GLN A 1239 5.15 -38.19 37.22
CA GLN A 1239 4.58 -39.39 37.84
C GLN A 1239 4.63 -39.35 39.37
#